data_AF-A0A897MQL6-F1
#
_entry.id   AF-A0A897MQL6-F1
#
_cell.length_a   1.000
_cell.length_b   1.000
_cell.length_c   1.000
_cell.angle_alpha   90.00
_cell.angle_beta   90.00
_cell.angle_gamma   90.00
#
_symmetry.space_group_name_H-M   'P 1'
#
loop_
_entity.id
_entity.type
_entity.pdbx_description
1 polymer ?
#
loop_
_entity_poly.entity_id
_entity_poly.type
_entity_poly.pdbx_seq_one_letter_code
_entity_poly.pdbx_strand_id
1 'polypeptide(L)'
;MDRWQRLVLPMGGGVSNAAFDSRITMLMAERHGYVRISFHHANPTAGNESFLLRFESSTGEASCILVDAGNGVDVDALLRPEDDLVGICLTHAHLDHYKELAAAHRGDVPIFASPWTAAILGDVFEIATTEYAVTSSTSVSDAVTPISEWTELATGIEIHPVPAGHAPGAVGFLVRVTDGDQSHHLLATGDFTCRSAAGFPGFDPHGFVDVDVLFLTGATNEQFGDSLTESLGTAVEHAHGGSQTLVTTSGIVGVQVAYLLSALVEKHDLQVPIRVVGHVAKLYDAFEYDCPGVEAIPKFEHTDECLETGTIVIAGPEVPRERSSGRLFGVLREDPNACVVQLIGSGEDPIHNGQCTVHDYELVNHPSLSTLREVHDAIQPTETVITHRRHGAKDTFNDLSSPVWGAGDRDEYLLFDGNQWQQPPWMGGGTAGEPDQTMQQFASAELMASFSVPSMERHDTPDLGAEGIDEERIADLLNQGPKAVVSPDVPESVTDQPDSKPTDETTDSPIMTANDTDHSNSKTEDAETANKQPKGGLVRTTGASVGGELDPALQHALEQGELTKEDLTEMLDASKHVAQQNADTNSEETSGETNQENEPKENAASESETSSKEEEAESGDEPTEPESPSDTGEDTSSDIATEETGSNEESKVEATTNAADEGSDTSKSNGSESDIMAENPQSRNETEDVTPRAMADSETDSNIVDVDNSLTLELNPLAVKLVDVASSNSAIADEGDSVDDIIVSATGDYITALLAGEASGNSDEQFIVNFEASASVEAALHSVGTDRLIDSSSSLDGAIGAIIGEQRYPSREIANLKQYQQLLEAIVQNEEYSFEATSEVVEAAIVWFLASQ
;
A
#
# COMPACT_ATOMS: atom_id res chain seq x y z
N MET A 1 9.24 2.30 -77.84
CA MET A 1 9.68 1.47 -76.70
C MET A 1 8.54 1.45 -75.67
N ASP A 2 7.29 1.24 -76.06
CA ASP A 2 6.60 0.01 -76.51
C ASP A 2 6.40 -0.99 -75.36
N ARG A 3 5.22 -0.97 -74.72
CA ARG A 3 3.99 -1.76 -75.03
C ARG A 3 4.14 -3.21 -74.53
N TRP A 4 3.20 -3.82 -73.81
CA TRP A 4 1.84 -4.23 -74.22
C TRP A 4 1.06 -4.64 -72.94
N GLN A 5 -0.12 -4.14 -72.57
CA GLN A 5 -1.49 -4.28 -73.12
C GLN A 5 -2.11 -5.70 -73.17
N ARG A 6 -3.13 -5.89 -72.30
CA ARG A 6 -4.45 -6.56 -72.45
C ARG A 6 -4.70 -7.46 -73.66
N LEU A 7 -5.27 -8.66 -73.41
CA LEU A 7 -6.34 -9.33 -74.19
C LEU A 7 -6.98 -10.43 -73.31
N VAL A 8 -8.23 -10.33 -72.84
CA VAL A 8 -9.52 -10.68 -73.48
C VAL A 8 -9.79 -12.20 -73.60
N LEU A 9 -10.80 -12.66 -72.82
CA LEU A 9 -11.64 -13.88 -72.85
C LEU A 9 -12.17 -14.24 -74.28
N PRO A 10 -12.68 -15.46 -74.63
CA PRO A 10 -13.79 -16.13 -73.91
C PRO A 10 -14.04 -17.67 -74.05
N MET A 11 -14.86 -18.17 -73.11
CA MET A 11 -16.00 -19.11 -73.22
C MET A 11 -15.89 -20.51 -73.89
N GLY A 12 -16.30 -21.52 -73.10
CA GLY A 12 -17.00 -22.76 -73.51
C GLY A 12 -16.27 -24.04 -73.09
N GLY A 13 -16.83 -25.05 -72.42
CA GLY A 13 -18.17 -25.35 -71.91
C GLY A 13 -18.23 -26.87 -71.61
N GLY A 14 -18.89 -27.27 -70.50
CA GLY A 14 -19.24 -28.66 -70.13
C GLY A 14 -18.09 -29.48 -69.49
N VAL A 15 -18.28 -30.35 -68.50
CA VAL A 15 -19.44 -31.09 -68.00
C VAL A 15 -19.14 -31.55 -66.55
N SER A 16 -20.16 -31.42 -65.69
CA SER A 16 -20.45 -32.07 -64.38
C SER A 16 -19.33 -32.67 -63.51
N ASN A 17 -19.25 -32.19 -62.26
CA ASN A 17 -18.99 -33.06 -61.10
C ASN A 17 -19.75 -32.55 -59.85
N ALA A 18 -21.08 -32.57 -59.95
CA ALA A 18 -21.97 -32.43 -58.80
C ALA A 18 -21.89 -33.72 -57.95
N ALA A 19 -20.84 -33.87 -57.13
CA ALA A 19 -20.78 -34.85 -56.04
C ALA A 19 -19.56 -34.72 -55.08
N PHE A 20 -18.56 -33.86 -55.36
CA PHE A 20 -17.36 -33.76 -54.50
C PHE A 20 -17.17 -32.38 -53.83
N ASP A 21 -17.84 -31.35 -54.34
CA ASP A 21 -17.60 -29.94 -54.02
C ASP A 21 -18.58 -29.36 -53.00
N SER A 22 -19.19 -30.23 -52.19
CA SER A 22 -20.18 -29.80 -51.18
C SER A 22 -20.02 -30.48 -49.83
N ARG A 23 -19.08 -31.43 -49.67
CA ARG A 23 -19.02 -32.29 -48.47
C ARG A 23 -17.63 -32.78 -48.07
N ILE A 24 -16.55 -32.36 -48.71
CA ILE A 24 -15.19 -32.56 -48.19
C ILE A 24 -14.72 -31.20 -47.68
N THR A 25 -15.15 -30.82 -46.48
CA THR A 25 -14.42 -31.24 -45.28
C THR A 25 -12.98 -30.68 -45.32
N MET A 26 -12.90 -29.40 -45.63
CA MET A 26 -11.86 -28.47 -45.24
C MET A 26 -12.63 -27.18 -44.96
N LEU A 27 -13.51 -27.17 -43.95
CA LEU A 27 -13.02 -26.87 -42.61
C LEU A 27 -12.04 -25.68 -42.68
N MET A 28 -12.54 -24.55 -43.18
CA MET A 28 -12.41 -23.28 -42.45
C MET A 28 -13.15 -23.38 -41.10
N ALA A 29 -12.91 -24.48 -40.39
CA ALA A 29 -12.96 -24.54 -38.95
C ALA A 29 -11.58 -24.09 -38.54
N GLU A 30 -11.50 -22.79 -38.37
CA GLU A 30 -10.72 -22.11 -37.35
C GLU A 30 -11.36 -20.72 -37.36
N ARG A 31 -12.61 -20.66 -36.87
CA ARG A 31 -12.96 -19.50 -36.03
C ARG A 31 -11.92 -19.61 -34.92
N HIS A 32 -10.88 -18.78 -35.03
CA HIS A 32 -9.84 -18.66 -34.03
C HIS A 32 -10.49 -18.38 -32.68
N GLY A 33 -9.85 -18.89 -31.65
CA GLY A 33 -10.52 -19.51 -30.52
C GLY A 33 -11.14 -18.50 -29.57
N TYR A 34 -12.39 -18.77 -29.17
CA TYR A 34 -12.98 -18.13 -28.01
C TYR A 34 -11.99 -18.13 -26.85
N VAL A 35 -11.59 -16.94 -26.41
CA VAL A 35 -10.70 -16.77 -25.25
C VAL A 35 -11.57 -16.75 -24.00
N ARG A 36 -11.31 -17.66 -23.07
CA ARG A 36 -11.89 -17.57 -21.72
C ARG A 36 -10.93 -16.79 -20.84
N ILE A 37 -11.46 -15.88 -20.05
CA ILE A 37 -10.68 -15.00 -19.19
C ILE A 37 -11.03 -15.31 -17.74
N SER A 38 -10.03 -15.66 -16.93
CA SER A 38 -10.16 -15.85 -15.49
C SER A 38 -9.04 -15.15 -14.73
N PHE A 39 -9.26 -14.96 -13.43
CA PHE A 39 -8.25 -14.42 -12.53
C PHE A 39 -8.12 -15.20 -11.22
N HIS A 40 -6.98 -15.04 -10.55
CA HIS A 40 -6.72 -15.50 -9.19
C HIS A 40 -6.05 -14.40 -8.39
N HIS A 41 -6.46 -14.18 -7.14
CA HIS A 41 -5.59 -13.47 -6.20
C HIS A 41 -4.41 -14.36 -5.82
N ALA A 42 -3.19 -13.88 -6.02
CA ALA A 42 -1.98 -14.67 -5.79
C ALA A 42 -1.60 -14.70 -4.29
N ASN A 43 -1.80 -13.59 -3.58
CA ASN A 43 -1.41 -13.41 -2.18
C ASN A 43 -2.45 -12.67 -1.31
N PRO A 44 -3.74 -13.08 -1.31
CA PRO A 44 -4.84 -12.36 -0.64
C PRO A 44 -4.73 -12.27 0.90
N THR A 45 -3.80 -13.00 1.52
CA THR A 45 -3.56 -12.97 2.97
C THR A 45 -2.24 -12.29 3.35
N ALA A 46 -1.29 -12.17 2.42
CA ALA A 46 0.10 -11.83 2.71
C ALA A 46 0.60 -10.56 2.02
N GLY A 47 -0.11 -10.06 1.00
CA GLY A 47 0.32 -8.89 0.23
C GLY A 47 -0.69 -8.31 -0.77
N ASN A 48 -1.89 -8.89 -0.90
CA ASN A 48 -3.14 -8.42 -1.54
C ASN A 48 -3.13 -7.73 -2.90
N GLU A 49 -2.01 -7.46 -3.53
CA GLU A 49 -1.99 -6.75 -4.82
C GLU A 49 -1.69 -7.65 -6.00
N SER A 50 -1.06 -8.79 -5.76
CA SER A 50 -0.64 -9.65 -6.85
C SER A 50 -1.79 -10.55 -7.29
N PHE A 51 -1.97 -10.67 -8.61
CA PHE A 51 -2.97 -11.55 -9.19
C PHE A 51 -2.50 -12.13 -10.52
N LEU A 52 -3.01 -13.31 -10.83
CA LEU A 52 -2.75 -13.99 -12.10
C LEU A 52 -3.97 -13.81 -13.02
N LEU A 53 -3.74 -13.31 -14.23
CA LEU A 53 -4.70 -13.35 -15.33
C LEU A 53 -4.43 -14.56 -16.20
N ARG A 54 -5.49 -15.24 -16.61
CA ARG A 54 -5.45 -16.44 -17.43
C ARG A 54 -6.32 -16.28 -18.67
N PHE A 55 -5.72 -16.51 -19.83
CA PHE A 55 -6.36 -16.44 -21.14
C PHE A 55 -6.33 -17.83 -21.77
N GLU A 56 -7.41 -18.59 -21.60
CA GLU A 56 -7.53 -19.96 -22.10
C GLU A 56 -8.12 -19.96 -23.50
N SER A 57 -7.40 -20.54 -24.44
CA SER A 57 -7.85 -20.71 -25.81
C SER A 57 -8.78 -21.91 -25.97
N SER A 58 -9.49 -21.98 -27.10
CA SER A 58 -10.36 -23.13 -27.43
C SER A 58 -9.64 -24.50 -27.50
N THR A 59 -8.30 -24.54 -27.59
CA THR A 59 -7.51 -25.78 -27.58
C THR A 59 -7.21 -26.27 -26.16
N GLY A 60 -7.51 -25.47 -25.13
CA GLY A 60 -7.20 -25.72 -23.73
C GLY A 60 -5.79 -25.27 -23.30
N GLU A 61 -5.02 -24.67 -24.21
CA GLU A 61 -3.76 -23.99 -23.87
C GLU A 61 -4.07 -22.60 -23.30
N ALA A 62 -3.37 -22.21 -22.22
CA ALA A 62 -3.59 -20.94 -21.54
C ALA A 62 -2.31 -20.11 -21.43
N SER A 63 -2.38 -18.88 -21.91
CA SER A 63 -1.37 -17.86 -21.64
C SER A 63 -1.73 -17.13 -20.34
N CYS A 64 -0.75 -16.96 -19.47
CA CYS A 64 -0.95 -16.36 -18.15
C CYS A 64 -0.06 -15.12 -17.98
N ILE A 65 -0.61 -14.09 -17.38
CA ILE A 65 0.11 -12.88 -16.98
C ILE A 65 0.03 -12.78 -15.46
N LEU A 66 1.17 -12.64 -14.81
CA LEU A 66 1.21 -12.29 -13.39
C LEU A 66 1.33 -10.76 -13.27
N VAL A 67 0.41 -10.11 -12.57
CA VAL A 67 0.53 -8.70 -12.21
C VAL A 67 1.07 -8.64 -10.78
N ASP A 68 2.25 -8.05 -10.64
CA ASP A 68 3.08 -8.00 -9.43
C ASP A 68 3.43 -9.38 -8.82
N ALA A 69 4.47 -9.41 -8.01
CA ALA A 69 4.97 -10.60 -7.32
C ALA A 69 5.32 -10.25 -5.86
N GLY A 70 4.30 -9.86 -5.12
CA GLY A 70 4.38 -9.46 -3.72
C GLY A 70 4.63 -10.60 -2.75
N ASN A 71 4.64 -10.26 -1.46
CA ASN A 71 4.84 -11.22 -0.37
C ASN A 71 3.85 -12.38 -0.45
N GLY A 72 4.35 -13.63 -0.37
CA GLY A 72 3.52 -14.83 -0.32
C GLY A 72 2.95 -15.30 -1.66
N VAL A 73 3.37 -14.72 -2.80
CA VAL A 73 3.05 -15.24 -4.13
C VAL A 73 3.74 -16.59 -4.36
N ASP A 74 2.96 -17.59 -4.75
CA ASP A 74 3.45 -18.93 -5.13
C ASP A 74 2.93 -19.28 -6.53
N VAL A 75 3.72 -18.95 -7.54
CA VAL A 75 3.32 -19.16 -8.94
C VAL A 75 3.21 -20.66 -9.29
N ASP A 76 3.94 -21.54 -8.62
CA ASP A 76 3.85 -22.99 -8.87
C ASP A 76 2.53 -23.57 -8.37
N ALA A 77 1.94 -22.98 -7.32
CA ALA A 77 0.60 -23.32 -6.87
C ALA A 77 -0.51 -22.72 -7.76
N LEU A 78 -0.24 -21.60 -8.45
CA LEU A 78 -1.22 -20.90 -9.28
C LEU A 78 -1.30 -21.44 -10.71
N LEU A 79 -0.16 -21.87 -11.27
CA LEU A 79 -0.10 -22.39 -12.64
C LEU A 79 -0.43 -23.88 -12.69
N ARG A 80 -1.30 -24.24 -13.63
CA ARG A 80 -1.55 -25.61 -14.08
C ARG A 80 -0.37 -26.09 -14.94
N PRO A 81 -0.16 -27.41 -15.07
CA PRO A 81 0.95 -27.96 -15.85
C PRO A 81 1.00 -27.54 -17.33
N GLU A 82 -0.14 -27.23 -17.91
CA GLU A 82 -0.34 -26.79 -19.30
C GLU A 82 -0.26 -25.28 -19.51
N ASP A 83 -0.12 -24.50 -18.43
CA ASP A 83 -0.07 -23.05 -18.50
C ASP A 83 1.28 -22.55 -18.99
N ASP A 84 1.24 -21.48 -19.78
CA ASP A 84 2.42 -20.72 -20.17
C ASP A 84 2.39 -19.35 -19.51
N LEU A 85 3.35 -19.06 -18.63
CA LEU A 85 3.52 -17.72 -18.08
C LEU A 85 4.25 -16.87 -19.11
N VAL A 86 3.53 -15.95 -19.75
CA VAL A 86 4.07 -15.17 -20.89
C VAL A 86 4.67 -13.83 -20.46
N GLY A 87 4.43 -13.39 -19.23
CA GLY A 87 5.01 -12.18 -18.68
C GLY A 87 4.65 -11.93 -17.22
N ILE A 88 5.50 -11.16 -16.54
CA ILE A 88 5.21 -10.56 -15.23
C ILE A 88 5.14 -9.06 -15.42
N CYS A 89 4.03 -8.42 -15.06
CA CYS A 89 3.86 -6.97 -15.12
C CYS A 89 4.10 -6.38 -13.73
N LEU A 90 5.19 -5.63 -13.55
CA LEU A 90 5.52 -4.96 -12.29
C LEU A 90 5.08 -3.50 -12.34
N THR A 91 4.10 -3.14 -11.51
CA THR A 91 3.46 -1.82 -11.50
C THR A 91 4.42 -0.74 -11.01
N HIS A 92 5.11 -1.01 -9.91
CA HIS A 92 6.12 -0.12 -9.35
C HIS A 92 7.05 -0.83 -8.34
N ALA A 93 8.00 -0.08 -7.78
CA ALA A 93 9.11 -0.61 -6.98
C ALA A 93 8.88 -0.49 -5.45
N HIS A 94 7.66 -0.76 -4.96
CA HIS A 94 7.42 -1.00 -3.54
C HIS A 94 7.53 -2.49 -3.19
N LEU A 95 8.01 -2.77 -1.97
CA LEU A 95 8.42 -4.11 -1.55
C LEU A 95 7.29 -5.13 -1.65
N ASP A 96 6.08 -4.73 -1.31
CA ASP A 96 4.86 -5.51 -1.39
C ASP A 96 4.44 -5.92 -2.81
N HIS A 97 5.12 -5.41 -3.85
CA HIS A 97 4.89 -5.78 -5.26
C HIS A 97 5.97 -6.66 -5.86
N TYR A 98 7.18 -6.70 -5.28
CA TYR A 98 8.29 -7.44 -5.86
C TYR A 98 8.95 -8.46 -4.92
N LYS A 99 8.51 -8.56 -3.67
CA LYS A 99 9.18 -9.39 -2.65
C LYS A 99 9.45 -10.83 -3.10
N GLU A 100 8.51 -11.45 -3.82
CA GLU A 100 8.63 -12.81 -4.36
C GLU A 100 8.94 -12.85 -5.86
N LEU A 101 9.31 -11.72 -6.47
CA LEU A 101 9.56 -11.62 -7.91
C LEU A 101 10.62 -12.62 -8.39
N ALA A 102 11.68 -12.83 -7.60
CA ALA A 102 12.70 -13.81 -7.94
C ALA A 102 12.25 -15.26 -7.83
N ALA A 103 11.32 -15.57 -6.94
CA ALA A 103 10.71 -16.89 -6.84
C ALA A 103 9.67 -17.13 -7.94
N ALA A 104 8.95 -16.08 -8.33
CA ALA A 104 7.95 -16.09 -9.40
C ALA A 104 8.59 -16.24 -10.80
N HIS A 105 9.72 -15.57 -11.03
CA HIS A 105 10.43 -15.55 -12.31
C HIS A 105 10.96 -16.94 -12.70
N ARG A 106 10.71 -17.34 -13.97
CA ARG A 106 11.07 -18.65 -14.50
C ARG A 106 11.50 -18.56 -15.95
N GLY A 107 12.49 -19.38 -16.34
CA GLY A 107 12.97 -19.46 -17.72
C GLY A 107 13.46 -18.09 -18.22
N ASP A 108 12.98 -17.72 -19.41
CA ASP A 108 13.27 -16.44 -20.07
C ASP A 108 12.03 -15.52 -20.07
N VAL A 109 11.13 -15.67 -19.08
CA VAL A 109 9.88 -14.90 -19.01
C VAL A 109 10.18 -13.43 -18.70
N PRO A 110 9.79 -12.48 -19.56
CA PRO A 110 10.07 -11.07 -19.35
C PRO A 110 9.29 -10.49 -18.16
N ILE A 111 9.94 -9.55 -17.47
CA ILE A 111 9.35 -8.73 -16.40
C ILE A 111 9.16 -7.33 -16.95
N PHE A 112 7.93 -6.98 -17.29
CA PHE A 112 7.58 -5.69 -17.86
C PHE A 112 7.39 -4.64 -16.77
N ALA A 113 8.00 -3.48 -16.95
CA ALA A 113 7.84 -2.32 -16.08
C ALA A 113 7.91 -1.03 -16.92
N SER A 114 7.51 0.10 -16.34
CA SER A 114 7.81 1.39 -16.95
C SER A 114 9.33 1.59 -17.09
N PRO A 115 9.81 2.43 -18.02
CA PRO A 115 11.25 2.68 -18.17
C PRO A 115 11.89 3.20 -16.88
N TRP A 116 11.13 3.98 -16.12
CA TRP A 116 11.58 4.62 -14.88
C TRP A 116 11.62 3.66 -13.71
N THR A 117 10.61 2.81 -13.55
CA THR A 117 10.66 1.70 -12.57
C THR A 117 11.83 0.78 -12.90
N ALA A 118 11.98 0.37 -14.16
CA ALA A 118 13.08 -0.49 -14.60
C ALA A 118 14.48 0.09 -14.29
N ALA A 119 14.65 1.41 -14.45
CA ALA A 119 15.91 2.10 -14.19
C ALA A 119 16.38 1.99 -12.73
N ILE A 120 15.45 1.95 -11.78
CA ILE A 120 15.77 1.94 -10.34
C ILE A 120 15.81 0.55 -9.70
N LEU A 121 15.26 -0.49 -10.35
CA LEU A 121 15.10 -1.81 -9.74
C LEU A 121 16.42 -2.43 -9.26
N GLY A 122 17.54 -2.17 -9.94
CA GLY A 122 18.85 -2.65 -9.53
C GLY A 122 19.25 -2.14 -8.14
N ASP A 123 19.12 -0.83 -7.91
CA ASP A 123 19.40 -0.20 -6.62
C ASP A 123 18.38 -0.62 -5.56
N VAL A 124 17.12 -0.77 -5.93
CA VAL A 124 16.04 -1.23 -5.02
C VAL A 124 16.31 -2.66 -4.54
N PHE A 125 16.70 -3.58 -5.43
CA PHE A 125 17.03 -4.95 -5.04
C PHE A 125 18.29 -5.05 -4.18
N GLU A 126 19.30 -4.20 -4.39
CA GLU A 126 20.51 -4.15 -3.53
C GLU A 126 20.11 -3.91 -2.07
N ILE A 127 19.21 -2.94 -1.84
CA ILE A 127 18.70 -2.63 -0.51
C ILE A 127 17.80 -3.77 0.00
N ALA A 128 16.89 -4.27 -0.82
CA ALA A 128 15.91 -5.26 -0.40
C ALA A 128 16.54 -6.61 -0.02
N THR A 129 17.61 -7.02 -0.70
CA THR A 129 18.38 -8.21 -0.31
C THR A 129 19.05 -8.05 1.04
N THR A 130 19.49 -6.83 1.37
CA THR A 130 20.18 -6.57 2.65
C THR A 130 19.20 -6.49 3.82
N GLU A 131 18.03 -5.86 3.63
CA GLU A 131 17.12 -5.52 4.74
C GLU A 131 15.91 -6.44 4.87
N TYR A 132 15.38 -6.92 3.75
CA TYR A 132 14.09 -7.63 3.72
C TYR A 132 14.24 -9.09 3.31
N ALA A 133 15.48 -9.59 3.28
CA ALA A 133 15.85 -10.93 2.84
C ALA A 133 15.29 -11.28 1.44
N VAL A 134 15.09 -10.29 0.58
CA VAL A 134 14.61 -10.50 -0.79
C VAL A 134 15.71 -11.19 -1.59
N THR A 135 15.36 -12.29 -2.23
CA THR A 135 16.28 -12.95 -3.16
C THR A 135 16.41 -12.08 -4.40
N SER A 136 17.60 -11.56 -4.67
CA SER A 136 17.92 -10.96 -5.97
C SER A 136 18.71 -11.96 -6.81
N SER A 137 18.49 -11.96 -8.13
CA SER A 137 19.23 -12.79 -9.06
C SER A 137 19.53 -12.00 -10.32
N THR A 138 20.68 -12.28 -10.95
CA THR A 138 21.02 -11.67 -12.25
C THR A 138 19.98 -12.02 -13.30
N SER A 139 19.38 -13.22 -13.23
CA SER A 139 18.29 -13.62 -14.13
C SER A 139 17.07 -12.72 -14.03
N VAL A 140 16.70 -12.25 -12.82
CA VAL A 140 15.58 -11.30 -12.66
C VAL A 140 15.96 -9.96 -13.24
N SER A 141 17.14 -9.43 -12.92
CA SER A 141 17.61 -8.15 -13.48
C SER A 141 17.72 -8.19 -15.00
N ASP A 142 18.19 -9.29 -15.59
CA ASP A 142 18.32 -9.48 -17.03
C ASP A 142 16.96 -9.65 -17.73
N ALA A 143 15.92 -10.07 -17.00
CA ALA A 143 14.57 -10.25 -17.52
C ALA A 143 13.72 -8.96 -17.48
N VAL A 144 14.16 -7.93 -16.75
CA VAL A 144 13.47 -6.63 -16.70
C VAL A 144 13.48 -6.00 -18.09
N THR A 145 12.28 -5.81 -18.65
CA THR A 145 12.05 -5.25 -19.98
C THR A 145 11.26 -3.95 -19.84
N PRO A 146 11.89 -2.77 -20.00
CA PRO A 146 11.18 -1.50 -19.96
C PRO A 146 10.27 -1.37 -21.18
N ILE A 147 9.01 -0.99 -20.96
CA ILE A 147 8.05 -0.76 -22.04
C ILE A 147 7.36 0.59 -21.88
N SER A 148 7.00 1.21 -23.01
CA SER A 148 6.25 2.47 -23.03
C SER A 148 5.17 2.53 -24.10
N GLU A 149 4.95 1.41 -24.79
CA GLU A 149 4.03 1.26 -25.89
C GLU A 149 3.36 -0.12 -25.82
N TRP A 150 2.37 -0.34 -26.68
CA TRP A 150 1.71 -1.63 -26.80
C TRP A 150 2.74 -2.73 -27.09
N THR A 151 2.77 -3.73 -26.22
CA THR A 151 3.72 -4.84 -26.27
C THR A 151 2.94 -6.15 -26.37
N GLU A 152 3.11 -6.88 -27.47
CA GLU A 152 2.51 -8.21 -27.66
C GLU A 152 3.22 -9.24 -26.79
N LEU A 153 2.46 -9.95 -25.94
CA LEU A 153 2.96 -11.00 -25.06
C LEU A 153 2.77 -12.39 -25.66
N ALA A 154 1.60 -12.58 -26.29
CA ALA A 154 1.21 -13.78 -26.99
C ALA A 154 0.25 -13.37 -28.12
N THR A 155 -0.05 -14.31 -29.03
CA THR A 155 -0.95 -14.01 -30.15
C THR A 155 -2.30 -13.50 -29.66
N GLY A 156 -2.60 -12.24 -29.97
CA GLY A 156 -3.84 -11.58 -29.57
C GLY A 156 -3.87 -11.10 -28.12
N ILE A 157 -2.76 -11.09 -27.39
CA ILE A 157 -2.66 -10.55 -26.03
C ILE A 157 -1.56 -9.50 -25.99
N GLU A 158 -1.93 -8.26 -25.73
CA GLU A 158 -1.03 -7.11 -25.65
C GLU A 158 -1.20 -6.38 -24.33
N ILE A 159 -0.14 -5.72 -23.87
CA ILE A 159 -0.16 -4.87 -22.68
C ILE A 159 0.35 -3.47 -23.01
N HIS A 160 -0.13 -2.46 -22.27
CA HIS A 160 0.37 -1.10 -22.30
C HIS A 160 0.44 -0.54 -20.88
N PRO A 161 1.58 0.01 -20.44
CA PRO A 161 1.68 0.67 -19.14
C PRO A 161 0.94 2.02 -19.16
N VAL A 162 0.27 2.38 -18.08
CA VAL A 162 -0.47 3.65 -17.97
C VAL A 162 -0.07 4.38 -16.69
N PRO A 163 0.02 5.71 -16.66
CA PRO A 163 0.44 6.44 -15.46
C PRO A 163 -0.46 6.12 -14.26
N ALA A 164 0.15 5.94 -13.08
CA ALA A 164 -0.59 5.64 -11.85
C ALA A 164 -0.49 6.74 -10.79
N GLY A 165 0.51 7.63 -10.80
CA GLY A 165 0.58 8.75 -9.84
C GLY A 165 0.84 8.38 -8.37
N HIS A 166 1.05 7.10 -8.03
CA HIS A 166 1.34 6.66 -6.66
C HIS A 166 2.78 6.93 -6.25
N ALA A 167 3.73 6.63 -7.14
CA ALA A 167 5.15 6.87 -6.97
C ALA A 167 5.78 7.32 -8.32
N PRO A 168 6.97 7.96 -8.31
CA PRO A 168 7.66 8.32 -9.54
C PRO A 168 7.86 7.12 -10.48
N GLY A 169 7.29 7.20 -11.68
CA GLY A 169 7.34 6.11 -12.67
C GLY A 169 6.37 4.95 -12.43
N ALA A 170 5.50 5.01 -11.41
CA ALA A 170 4.49 4.00 -11.15
C ALA A 170 3.47 3.94 -12.29
N VAL A 171 3.09 2.71 -12.66
CA VAL A 171 2.15 2.46 -13.76
C VAL A 171 1.12 1.39 -13.39
N GLY A 172 -0.08 1.55 -13.92
CA GLY A 172 -1.02 0.46 -14.14
C GLY A 172 -0.73 -0.24 -15.48
N PHE A 173 -1.49 -1.29 -15.79
CA PHE A 173 -1.41 -1.98 -17.07
C PHE A 173 -2.80 -2.13 -17.71
N LEU A 174 -2.92 -1.64 -18.94
CA LEU A 174 -4.04 -1.93 -19.83
C LEU A 174 -3.70 -3.17 -20.64
N VAL A 175 -4.48 -4.23 -20.49
CA VAL A 175 -4.37 -5.49 -21.23
C VAL A 175 -5.44 -5.50 -22.32
N ARG A 176 -5.03 -5.75 -23.56
CA ARG A 176 -5.93 -5.94 -24.71
C ARG A 176 -5.89 -7.39 -25.15
N VAL A 177 -7.06 -8.00 -25.26
CA VAL A 177 -7.25 -9.36 -25.75
C VAL A 177 -8.09 -9.33 -27.03
N THR A 178 -7.51 -9.76 -28.15
CA THR A 178 -8.20 -9.82 -29.44
C THR A 178 -8.64 -11.25 -29.73
N ASP A 179 -9.93 -11.44 -29.97
CA ASP A 179 -10.53 -12.69 -30.39
C ASP A 179 -11.39 -12.48 -31.66
N GLY A 180 -10.79 -12.79 -32.81
CA GLY A 180 -11.41 -12.54 -34.11
C GLY A 180 -11.62 -11.04 -34.35
N ASP A 181 -12.89 -10.62 -34.39
CA ASP A 181 -13.29 -9.21 -34.56
C ASP A 181 -13.61 -8.53 -33.21
N GLN A 182 -13.52 -9.24 -32.09
CA GLN A 182 -13.80 -8.72 -30.75
C GLN A 182 -12.50 -8.36 -30.04
N SER A 183 -12.54 -7.30 -29.24
CA SER A 183 -11.43 -6.87 -28.37
C SER A 183 -11.98 -6.68 -26.96
N HIS A 184 -11.28 -7.25 -25.98
CA HIS A 184 -11.57 -7.08 -24.56
C HIS A 184 -10.45 -6.29 -23.90
N HIS A 185 -10.80 -5.39 -22.98
CA HIS A 185 -9.86 -4.55 -22.25
C HIS A 185 -9.96 -4.78 -20.74
N LEU A 186 -8.84 -5.13 -20.13
CA LEU A 186 -8.70 -5.25 -18.69
C LEU A 186 -7.73 -4.17 -18.22
N LEU A 187 -8.11 -3.37 -17.22
CA LEU A 187 -7.27 -2.31 -16.69
C LEU A 187 -6.89 -2.63 -15.24
N ALA A 188 -5.61 -2.83 -14.99
CA ALA A 188 -5.05 -2.93 -13.66
C ALA A 188 -4.47 -1.58 -13.23
N THR A 189 -4.99 -0.99 -12.16
CA THR A 189 -4.50 0.32 -11.71
C THR A 189 -3.12 0.23 -11.04
N GLY A 190 -2.80 -0.92 -10.43
CA GLY A 190 -1.82 -0.97 -9.34
C GLY A 190 -2.25 -0.04 -8.20
N ASP A 191 -1.32 0.32 -7.33
CA ASP A 191 -1.50 1.50 -6.50
C ASP A 191 -1.49 2.77 -7.35
N PHE A 192 -2.56 3.55 -7.22
CA PHE A 192 -2.77 4.73 -8.03
C PHE A 192 -3.24 5.91 -7.21
N THR A 193 -3.02 7.11 -7.75
CA THR A 193 -3.75 8.32 -7.43
C THR A 193 -4.00 9.12 -8.71
N CYS A 194 -4.98 10.02 -8.70
CA CYS A 194 -5.16 10.97 -9.80
C CYS A 194 -4.16 12.14 -9.74
N ARG A 195 -3.34 12.20 -8.69
CA ARG A 195 -2.32 13.23 -8.47
C ARG A 195 -1.03 12.82 -9.16
N SER A 196 -0.21 13.79 -9.51
CA SER A 196 1.15 13.54 -10.01
C SER A 196 2.07 13.09 -8.88
N ALA A 197 3.16 12.42 -9.25
CA ALA A 197 4.22 12.04 -8.32
C ALA A 197 5.60 12.41 -8.90
N ALA A 198 6.22 13.46 -8.37
CA ALA A 198 7.49 14.01 -8.81
C ALA A 198 7.53 14.41 -10.30
N GLY A 199 6.44 14.99 -10.80
CA GLY A 199 6.24 15.38 -12.19
C GLY A 199 5.77 14.25 -13.09
N PHE A 200 5.72 13.00 -12.61
CA PHE A 200 5.06 11.92 -13.36
C PHE A 200 3.55 12.07 -13.29
N PRO A 201 2.83 11.95 -14.42
CA PRO A 201 1.38 12.12 -14.45
C PRO A 201 0.64 11.15 -13.51
N GLY A 202 -0.45 11.66 -12.94
CA GLY A 202 -1.43 10.84 -12.23
C GLY A 202 -2.24 9.95 -13.15
N PHE A 203 -3.00 9.06 -12.54
CA PHE A 203 -3.98 8.24 -13.26
C PHE A 203 -5.10 9.12 -13.83
N ASP A 204 -5.29 9.09 -15.15
CA ASP A 204 -6.37 9.82 -15.84
C ASP A 204 -7.53 8.87 -16.18
N PRO A 205 -8.62 8.86 -15.39
CA PRO A 205 -9.75 7.96 -15.64
C PRO A 205 -10.52 8.28 -16.93
N HIS A 206 -10.36 9.48 -17.49
CA HIS A 206 -11.03 9.88 -18.72
C HIS A 206 -10.26 9.47 -19.98
N GLY A 207 -8.98 9.12 -19.84
CA GLY A 207 -8.12 8.62 -20.92
C GLY A 207 -8.48 7.22 -21.42
N PHE A 208 -9.43 6.55 -20.79
CA PHE A 208 -9.85 5.19 -21.11
C PHE A 208 -11.26 5.12 -21.67
N VAL A 209 -11.46 4.17 -22.58
CA VAL A 209 -12.78 3.84 -23.10
C VAL A 209 -12.90 2.33 -23.28
N ASP A 210 -14.12 1.81 -23.06
CA ASP A 210 -14.47 0.39 -23.20
C ASP A 210 -13.60 -0.55 -22.35
N VAL A 211 -13.39 -0.21 -21.06
CA VAL A 211 -12.78 -1.10 -20.08
C VAL A 211 -13.81 -2.13 -19.63
N ASP A 212 -13.59 -3.40 -19.95
CA ASP A 212 -14.49 -4.46 -19.52
C ASP A 212 -14.30 -4.79 -18.03
N VAL A 213 -13.05 -4.97 -17.60
CA VAL A 213 -12.73 -5.32 -16.21
C VAL A 213 -11.73 -4.34 -15.64
N LEU A 214 -12.09 -3.72 -14.52
CA LEU A 214 -11.21 -2.84 -13.76
C LEU A 214 -10.70 -3.58 -12.51
N PHE A 215 -9.39 -3.81 -12.43
CA PHE A 215 -8.70 -4.25 -11.21
C PHE A 215 -8.29 -3.00 -10.44
N LEU A 216 -9.06 -2.69 -9.40
CA LEU A 216 -9.02 -1.44 -8.65
C LEU A 216 -8.40 -1.67 -7.27
N THR A 217 -7.30 -0.97 -6.96
CA THR A 217 -6.75 -0.97 -5.59
C THR A 217 -7.81 -0.48 -4.59
N GLY A 218 -7.96 -1.19 -3.47
CA GLY A 218 -8.88 -0.83 -2.40
C GLY A 218 -8.23 -0.06 -1.24
N ALA A 219 -6.92 0.23 -1.32
CA ALA A 219 -6.28 1.08 -0.33
C ALA A 219 -6.67 2.54 -0.51
N THR A 220 -6.82 3.23 0.61
CA THR A 220 -7.30 4.62 0.64
C THR A 220 -6.56 5.43 1.69
N ASN A 221 -6.27 6.70 1.41
CA ASN A 221 -5.79 7.65 2.38
C ASN A 221 -6.39 9.05 2.12
N GLU A 222 -7.14 9.57 3.09
CA GLU A 222 -7.77 10.89 3.02
C GLU A 222 -6.82 12.03 3.41
N GLN A 223 -5.74 11.73 4.15
CA GLN A 223 -4.90 12.75 4.79
C GLN A 223 -3.60 13.05 4.04
N PHE A 224 -3.32 12.35 2.93
CA PHE A 224 -2.04 12.44 2.23
C PHE A 224 -1.64 13.89 1.89
N GLY A 225 -2.54 14.67 1.29
CA GLY A 225 -2.24 16.04 0.86
C GLY A 225 -1.94 16.98 2.04
N ASP A 226 -2.68 16.83 3.14
CA ASP A 226 -2.45 17.58 4.37
C ASP A 226 -1.11 17.21 5.01
N SER A 227 -0.83 15.92 5.21
CA SER A 227 0.45 15.43 5.76
C SER A 227 1.64 15.85 4.91
N LEU A 228 1.53 15.77 3.58
CA LEU A 228 2.58 16.21 2.67
C LEU A 228 2.81 17.71 2.81
N THR A 229 1.74 18.51 2.76
CA THR A 229 1.83 19.97 2.88
C THR A 229 2.45 20.40 4.22
N GLU A 230 1.97 19.85 5.34
CA GLU A 230 2.45 20.18 6.68
C GLU A 230 3.92 19.79 6.87
N SER A 231 4.30 18.60 6.40
CA SER A 231 5.66 18.09 6.56
C SER A 231 6.69 18.88 5.75
N LEU A 232 6.38 19.21 4.48
CA LEU A 232 7.26 20.05 3.66
C LEU A 232 7.31 21.48 4.21
N GLY A 233 6.17 22.04 4.63
CA GLY A 233 6.10 23.35 5.28
C GLY A 233 6.99 23.42 6.52
N THR A 234 6.91 22.41 7.38
CA THR A 234 7.76 22.28 8.59
C THR A 234 9.24 22.24 8.22
N ALA A 235 9.63 21.40 7.25
CA ALA A 235 11.03 21.28 6.83
C ALA A 235 11.59 22.61 6.31
N VAL A 236 10.83 23.30 5.45
CA VAL A 236 11.21 24.60 4.88
C VAL A 236 11.26 25.68 5.96
N GLU A 237 10.26 25.77 6.84
CA GLU A 237 10.22 26.76 7.92
C GLU A 237 11.47 26.66 8.81
N HIS A 238 11.79 25.46 9.28
CA HIS A 238 12.94 25.24 10.15
C HIS A 238 14.28 25.51 9.45
N ALA A 239 14.45 25.02 8.21
CA ALA A 239 15.67 25.27 7.47
C ALA A 239 15.83 26.76 7.12
N HIS A 240 14.75 27.44 6.73
CA HIS A 240 14.77 28.89 6.50
C HIS A 240 15.08 29.68 7.78
N GLY A 241 14.65 29.18 8.94
CA GLY A 241 15.01 29.69 10.27
C GLY A 241 16.48 29.43 10.68
N GLY A 242 17.24 28.67 9.88
CA GLY A 242 18.65 28.36 10.11
C GLY A 242 18.88 27.04 10.86
N SER A 243 17.87 26.20 11.10
CA SER A 243 18.09 24.87 11.68
C SER A 243 18.88 23.97 10.73
N GLN A 244 19.60 22.99 11.30
CA GLN A 244 19.99 21.81 10.54
C GLN A 244 18.78 20.89 10.47
N THR A 245 18.19 20.73 9.28
CA THR A 245 16.93 20.00 9.11
C THR A 245 17.18 18.68 8.40
N LEU A 246 16.78 17.57 9.03
CA LEU A 246 16.82 16.23 8.44
C LEU A 246 15.40 15.76 8.15
N VAL A 247 15.11 15.43 6.90
CA VAL A 247 13.88 14.74 6.48
C VAL A 247 14.22 13.27 6.28
N THR A 248 13.55 12.38 7.02
CA THR A 248 13.78 10.94 6.94
C THR A 248 12.62 10.26 6.23
N THR A 249 12.92 9.43 5.23
CA THR A 249 11.90 8.86 4.33
C THR A 249 12.45 7.63 3.58
N SER A 250 11.60 6.87 2.88
CA SER A 250 12.04 5.80 2.00
C SER A 250 12.78 6.36 0.78
N GLY A 251 13.47 5.48 0.03
CA GLY A 251 14.24 5.89 -1.14
C GLY A 251 13.41 6.65 -2.16
N ILE A 252 12.27 6.09 -2.55
CA ILE A 252 11.41 6.59 -3.64
C ILE A 252 10.67 7.86 -3.20
N VAL A 253 10.07 7.86 -2.00
CA VAL A 253 9.38 9.04 -1.46
C VAL A 253 10.37 10.20 -1.27
N GLY A 254 11.62 9.93 -0.88
CA GLY A 254 12.66 10.95 -0.79
C GLY A 254 12.97 11.67 -2.11
N VAL A 255 12.82 10.99 -3.25
CA VAL A 255 12.97 11.63 -4.56
C VAL A 255 11.83 12.61 -4.82
N GLN A 256 10.58 12.22 -4.53
CA GLN A 256 9.43 13.13 -4.65
C GLN A 256 9.57 14.33 -3.72
N VAL A 257 9.97 14.12 -2.47
CA VAL A 257 10.19 15.19 -1.49
C VAL A 257 11.27 16.17 -1.98
N ALA A 258 12.37 15.69 -2.55
CA ALA A 258 13.43 16.54 -3.09
C ALA A 258 12.92 17.41 -4.26
N TYR A 259 12.15 16.81 -5.17
CA TYR A 259 11.53 17.51 -6.29
C TYR A 259 10.59 18.64 -5.81
N LEU A 260 9.69 18.33 -4.87
CA LEU A 260 8.71 19.28 -4.35
C LEU A 260 9.37 20.40 -3.53
N LEU A 261 10.33 20.08 -2.68
CA LEU A 261 11.06 21.08 -1.91
C LEU A 261 11.85 22.04 -2.80
N SER A 262 12.48 21.54 -3.86
CA SER A 262 13.18 22.39 -4.83
C SER A 262 12.22 23.39 -5.48
N ALA A 263 11.06 22.92 -5.95
CA ALA A 263 10.04 23.76 -6.54
C ALA A 263 9.47 24.80 -5.54
N LEU A 264 9.24 24.40 -4.29
CA LEU A 264 8.79 25.30 -3.23
C LEU A 264 9.83 26.39 -2.90
N VAL A 265 11.09 25.99 -2.75
CA VAL A 265 12.21 26.91 -2.46
C VAL A 265 12.37 27.92 -3.59
N GLU A 266 12.32 27.49 -4.85
CA GLU A 266 12.38 28.38 -6.01
C GLU A 266 11.17 29.32 -6.08
N LYS A 267 9.95 28.79 -5.94
CA LYS A 267 8.71 29.57 -6.03
C LYS A 267 8.62 30.68 -5.00
N HIS A 268 9.14 30.45 -3.80
CA HIS A 268 9.13 31.41 -2.70
C HIS A 268 10.46 32.21 -2.56
N ASP A 269 11.39 32.09 -3.51
CA ASP A 269 12.72 32.75 -3.52
C ASP A 269 13.49 32.53 -2.20
N LEU A 270 13.41 31.31 -1.66
CA LEU A 270 14.07 30.94 -0.41
C LEU A 270 15.53 30.54 -0.68
N GLN A 271 16.42 30.89 0.24
CA GLN A 271 17.84 30.54 0.17
C GLN A 271 18.12 29.31 1.03
N VAL A 272 17.39 28.21 0.76
CA VAL A 272 17.47 26.94 1.51
C VAL A 272 18.07 25.87 0.61
N PRO A 273 19.35 25.47 0.78
CA PRO A 273 19.94 24.37 0.05
C PRO A 273 19.29 23.04 0.41
N ILE A 274 19.21 22.12 -0.56
CA ILE A 274 18.66 20.77 -0.36
C ILE A 274 19.75 19.75 -0.71
N ARG A 275 19.93 18.74 0.13
CA ARG A 275 20.84 17.61 -0.12
C ARG A 275 20.08 16.29 -0.04
N VAL A 276 20.14 15.49 -1.09
CA VAL A 276 19.67 14.09 -1.04
C VAL A 276 20.87 13.18 -0.75
N VAL A 277 20.71 12.21 0.16
CA VAL A 277 21.85 11.43 0.69
C VAL A 277 21.59 9.93 0.64
N GLY A 278 22.65 9.17 0.32
CA GLY A 278 22.64 7.72 0.37
C GLY A 278 21.76 7.11 -0.71
N HIS A 279 20.85 6.20 -0.33
CA HIS A 279 19.98 5.54 -1.29
C HIS A 279 19.02 6.50 -2.01
N VAL A 280 18.51 7.53 -1.32
CA VAL A 280 17.68 8.57 -1.94
C VAL A 280 18.44 9.26 -3.09
N ALA A 281 19.72 9.59 -2.88
CA ALA A 281 20.56 10.20 -3.90
C ALA A 281 20.82 9.28 -5.09
N LYS A 282 21.06 7.98 -4.85
CA LYS A 282 21.20 7.00 -5.94
C LYS A 282 19.95 6.97 -6.81
N LEU A 283 18.77 6.93 -6.19
CA LEU A 283 17.50 6.91 -6.92
C LEU A 283 17.25 8.24 -7.63
N TYR A 284 17.55 9.37 -6.99
CA TYR A 284 17.46 10.70 -7.60
C TYR A 284 18.29 10.79 -8.90
N ASP A 285 19.54 10.30 -8.85
CA ASP A 285 20.42 10.23 -10.03
C ASP A 285 19.87 9.26 -11.10
N ALA A 286 19.35 8.09 -10.68
CA ALA A 286 18.81 7.07 -11.60
C ALA A 286 17.51 7.52 -12.30
N PHE A 287 16.70 8.36 -11.64
CA PHE A 287 15.57 9.04 -12.27
C PHE A 287 15.98 10.28 -13.09
N GLU A 288 17.27 10.59 -13.19
CA GLU A 288 17.79 11.72 -13.97
C GLU A 288 17.15 13.06 -13.56
N TYR A 289 17.03 13.32 -12.25
CA TYR A 289 16.63 14.64 -11.76
C TYR A 289 17.84 15.59 -11.70
N ASP A 290 17.60 16.85 -12.03
CA ASP A 290 18.57 17.97 -11.92
C ASP A 290 17.83 19.23 -11.46
N CYS A 291 17.20 19.14 -10.29
CA CYS A 291 16.38 20.23 -9.76
C CYS A 291 17.26 21.35 -9.19
N PRO A 292 16.90 22.63 -9.40
CA PRO A 292 17.66 23.76 -8.85
C PRO A 292 17.85 23.68 -7.33
N GLY A 293 19.09 23.87 -6.88
CA GLY A 293 19.42 23.91 -5.44
C GLY A 293 19.45 22.56 -4.74
N VAL A 294 19.32 21.45 -5.47
CA VAL A 294 19.47 20.08 -4.94
C VAL A 294 20.87 19.54 -5.24
N GLU A 295 21.54 19.01 -4.23
CA GLU A 295 22.83 18.31 -4.34
C GLU A 295 22.66 16.82 -4.00
N ALA A 296 23.08 15.94 -4.91
CA ALA A 296 23.04 14.50 -4.69
C ALA A 296 24.36 13.97 -4.09
N ILE A 297 24.27 13.27 -2.95
CA ILE A 297 25.39 12.68 -2.22
C ILE A 297 25.16 11.18 -2.01
N PRO A 298 25.44 10.32 -3.02
CA PRO A 298 25.18 8.88 -2.94
C PRO A 298 25.97 8.15 -1.84
N LYS A 299 27.12 8.70 -1.45
CA LYS A 299 28.01 8.15 -0.42
C LYS A 299 28.70 9.30 0.32
N PHE A 300 28.83 9.16 1.65
CA PHE A 300 29.52 10.12 2.50
C PHE A 300 30.30 9.40 3.61
N GLU A 301 31.52 9.87 3.90
CA GLU A 301 32.35 9.31 4.96
C GLU A 301 32.06 10.00 6.30
N HIS A 302 31.88 11.31 6.29
CA HIS A 302 31.62 12.13 7.47
C HIS A 302 30.28 12.87 7.38
N THR A 303 29.56 12.95 8.50
CA THR A 303 28.21 13.54 8.56
C THR A 303 28.19 15.06 8.32
N ASP A 304 29.31 15.74 8.53
CA ASP A 304 29.49 17.17 8.25
C ASP A 304 29.61 17.48 6.76
N GLU A 305 29.81 16.47 5.91
CA GLU A 305 29.67 16.59 4.45
C GLU A 305 28.19 16.84 4.06
N CYS A 306 27.25 16.33 4.88
CA CYS A 306 25.82 16.40 4.61
C CYS A 306 25.14 17.53 5.41
N LEU A 307 25.44 17.64 6.71
CA LEU A 307 24.71 18.52 7.63
C LEU A 307 25.29 19.93 7.64
N GLU A 308 24.48 20.92 7.27
CA GLU A 308 24.83 22.35 7.30
C GLU A 308 23.67 23.18 7.85
N THR A 309 23.97 24.29 8.50
CA THR A 309 22.99 25.23 9.05
C THR A 309 22.14 25.81 7.93
N GLY A 310 20.82 25.73 8.07
CA GLY A 310 19.87 26.25 7.07
C GLY A 310 19.71 25.37 5.82
N THR A 311 20.19 24.13 5.88
CA THR A 311 20.09 23.14 4.80
C THR A 311 19.07 22.07 5.17
N ILE A 312 18.29 21.61 4.19
CA ILE A 312 17.47 20.41 4.29
C ILE A 312 18.27 19.22 3.77
N VAL A 313 18.39 18.17 4.59
CA VAL A 313 19.01 16.90 4.20
C VAL A 313 17.93 15.82 4.15
N ILE A 314 17.82 15.08 3.04
CA ILE A 314 16.85 14.01 2.83
C ILE A 314 17.59 12.68 2.80
N ALA A 315 17.23 11.75 3.68
CA ALA A 315 17.90 10.45 3.78
C ALA A 315 16.97 9.34 4.28
N GLY A 316 17.19 8.11 3.83
CA GLY A 316 16.51 6.94 4.36
C GLY A 316 17.36 6.09 5.32
N PRO A 317 16.74 5.14 6.05
CA PRO A 317 15.29 4.82 6.07
C PRO A 317 14.41 5.87 6.79
N GLU A 318 13.09 5.67 6.71
CA GLU A 318 12.02 6.51 7.29
C GLU A 318 12.19 6.73 8.80
N VAL A 319 12.38 5.65 9.55
CA VAL A 319 12.72 5.73 10.97
C VAL A 319 14.24 5.71 11.13
N PRO A 320 14.88 6.76 11.69
CA PRO A 320 16.34 6.92 11.66
C PRO A 320 17.06 6.11 12.75
N ARG A 321 16.91 4.78 12.72
CA ARG A 321 17.62 3.85 13.62
C ARG A 321 19.02 3.49 13.12
N GLU A 322 19.22 3.53 11.81
CA GLU A 322 20.40 2.99 11.15
C GLU A 322 20.70 3.67 9.80
N ARG A 323 21.75 3.19 9.11
CA ARG A 323 22.14 3.65 7.76
C ARG A 323 22.34 5.17 7.68
N SER A 324 21.98 5.79 6.55
CA SER A 324 22.24 7.22 6.33
C SER A 324 21.43 8.08 7.30
N SER A 325 20.11 7.89 7.39
CA SER A 325 19.26 8.69 8.28
C SER A 325 19.65 8.49 9.75
N GLY A 326 19.95 7.28 10.21
CA GLY A 326 20.40 7.01 11.58
C GLY A 326 21.78 7.58 11.91
N ARG A 327 22.73 7.55 10.97
CA ARG A 327 24.04 8.22 11.15
C ARG A 327 23.89 9.73 11.30
N LEU A 328 23.04 10.34 10.48
CA LEU A 328 22.78 11.79 10.50
C LEU A 328 22.00 12.18 11.77
N PHE A 329 20.94 11.44 12.10
CA PHE A 329 20.16 11.61 13.32
C PHE A 329 21.02 11.47 14.57
N GLY A 330 21.97 10.52 14.60
CA GLY A 330 22.86 10.35 15.74
C GLY A 330 23.68 11.61 16.11
N VAL A 331 23.93 12.51 15.14
CA VAL A 331 24.55 13.81 15.39
C VAL A 331 23.53 14.84 15.83
N LEU A 332 22.40 14.92 15.13
CA LEU A 332 21.36 15.92 15.39
C LEU A 332 20.61 15.70 16.70
N ARG A 333 20.50 14.45 17.17
CA ARG A 333 19.74 14.07 18.36
C ARG A 333 20.14 14.87 19.61
N GLU A 334 21.39 15.31 19.71
CA GLU A 334 21.88 16.08 20.87
C GLU A 334 21.91 17.60 20.62
N ASP A 335 21.49 18.09 19.45
CA ASP A 335 21.42 19.52 19.14
C ASP A 335 19.99 20.06 19.29
N PRO A 336 19.72 20.90 20.31
CA PRO A 336 18.40 21.48 20.51
C PRO A 336 17.97 22.48 19.43
N ASN A 337 18.86 22.89 18.52
CA ASN A 337 18.53 23.77 17.39
C ASN A 337 18.27 23.01 16.09
N ALA A 338 18.48 21.69 16.07
CA ALA A 338 18.20 20.84 14.94
C ALA A 338 16.71 20.47 14.87
N CYS A 339 16.26 20.16 13.65
CA CYS A 339 14.91 19.68 13.36
C CYS A 339 14.99 18.35 12.59
N VAL A 340 14.14 17.40 12.95
CA VAL A 340 13.99 16.12 12.27
C VAL A 340 12.52 15.96 11.88
N VAL A 341 12.24 15.71 10.61
CA VAL A 341 10.91 15.47 10.06
C VAL A 341 10.89 14.03 9.53
N GLN A 342 10.17 13.14 10.21
CA GLN A 342 10.02 11.74 9.83
C GLN A 342 8.79 11.58 8.94
N LEU A 343 8.98 11.13 7.71
CA LEU A 343 7.90 10.77 6.78
C LEU A 343 7.77 9.26 6.83
N ILE A 344 6.81 8.79 7.61
CA ILE A 344 6.61 7.38 7.91
C ILE A 344 5.55 6.83 6.96
N GLY A 345 5.88 5.75 6.26
CA GLY A 345 4.92 4.93 5.53
C GLY A 345 4.10 4.07 6.49
N SER A 346 3.60 2.92 6.03
CA SER A 346 2.84 2.02 6.89
C SER A 346 3.74 1.11 7.73
N GLY A 347 3.49 1.01 9.05
CA GLY A 347 3.90 -0.14 9.87
C GLY A 347 5.16 0.01 10.73
N GLU A 348 5.77 1.19 10.82
CA GLU A 348 6.86 1.45 11.79
C GLU A 348 6.52 2.58 12.75
N ASP A 349 6.94 2.44 14.01
CA ASP A 349 6.76 3.50 15.01
C ASP A 349 7.85 4.58 14.87
N PRO A 350 7.47 5.87 14.79
CA PRO A 350 8.40 6.98 14.76
C PRO A 350 9.22 7.07 16.05
N ILE A 351 10.36 7.75 15.97
CA ILE A 351 11.20 8.04 17.13
C ILE A 351 10.86 9.43 17.66
N HIS A 352 10.71 9.56 18.98
CA HIS A 352 10.50 10.87 19.64
C HIS A 352 11.59 11.22 20.66
N ASN A 353 12.72 10.50 20.68
CA ASN A 353 13.79 10.74 21.65
C ASN A 353 14.87 11.69 21.12
N GLY A 354 15.33 12.61 21.96
CA GLY A 354 16.40 13.56 21.61
C GLY A 354 16.19 14.94 22.24
N GLN A 355 17.19 15.79 22.08
CA GLN A 355 17.11 17.21 22.41
C GLN A 355 16.65 18.05 21.20
N CYS A 356 16.84 17.55 19.98
CA CYS A 356 16.33 18.20 18.76
C CYS A 356 14.80 18.19 18.71
N THR A 357 14.24 19.07 17.87
CA THR A 357 12.81 19.04 17.58
C THR A 357 12.53 17.89 16.61
N VAL A 358 11.56 17.04 16.92
CA VAL A 358 11.19 15.91 16.07
C VAL A 358 9.71 16.01 15.73
N HIS A 359 9.42 15.93 14.44
CA HIS A 359 8.08 15.84 13.87
C HIS A 359 7.97 14.50 13.13
N ASP A 360 6.78 13.95 13.10
CA ASP A 360 6.45 12.75 12.35
C ASP A 360 5.11 12.95 11.64
N TYR A 361 5.04 12.43 10.41
CA TYR A 361 3.88 12.50 9.55
C TYR A 361 3.72 11.16 8.84
N GLU A 362 2.51 10.63 8.85
CA GLU A 362 2.17 9.48 8.01
C GLU A 362 2.02 9.94 6.56
N LEU A 363 2.79 9.33 5.65
CA LEU A 363 2.82 9.69 4.24
C LEU A 363 2.66 8.45 3.36
N VAL A 364 1.40 8.09 3.11
CA VAL A 364 1.03 6.96 2.25
C VAL A 364 0.19 7.47 1.08
N ASN A 365 0.74 7.44 -0.14
CA ASN A 365 0.10 8.07 -1.31
C ASN A 365 -0.98 7.20 -1.97
N HIS A 366 -2.10 7.00 -1.29
CA HIS A 366 -3.27 6.33 -1.85
C HIS A 366 -4.39 7.32 -2.20
N PRO A 367 -5.38 6.93 -3.02
CA PRO A 367 -6.50 7.80 -3.34
C PRO A 367 -7.43 7.92 -2.12
N SER A 368 -8.28 8.95 -2.08
CA SER A 368 -9.42 8.93 -1.15
C SER A 368 -10.46 7.90 -1.59
N LEU A 369 -11.35 7.51 -0.68
CA LEU A 369 -12.49 6.67 -1.07
C LEU A 369 -13.38 7.36 -2.10
N SER A 370 -13.50 8.69 -2.04
CA SER A 370 -14.23 9.47 -3.04
C SER A 370 -13.55 9.42 -4.40
N THR A 371 -12.23 9.61 -4.46
CA THR A 371 -11.44 9.53 -5.70
C THR A 371 -11.58 8.16 -6.35
N LEU A 372 -11.54 7.09 -5.56
CA LEU A 372 -11.74 5.73 -6.06
C LEU A 372 -13.10 5.55 -6.73
N ARG A 373 -14.17 6.08 -6.12
CA ARG A 373 -15.52 6.05 -6.71
C ARG A 373 -15.63 6.90 -7.97
N GLU A 374 -15.05 8.09 -7.96
CA GLU A 374 -15.01 8.98 -9.13
C GLU A 374 -14.28 8.33 -10.32
N VAL A 375 -13.16 7.66 -10.06
CA VAL A 375 -12.43 6.89 -11.08
C VAL A 375 -13.29 5.74 -11.61
N HIS A 376 -13.94 4.98 -10.73
CA HIS A 376 -14.86 3.90 -11.13
C HIS A 376 -15.99 4.42 -12.01
N ASP A 377 -16.66 5.50 -11.59
CA ASP A 377 -17.78 6.10 -12.29
C ASP A 377 -17.38 6.75 -13.62
N ALA A 378 -16.14 7.25 -13.74
CA ALA A 378 -15.60 7.80 -14.97
C ALA A 378 -15.21 6.73 -15.99
N ILE A 379 -14.72 5.57 -15.52
CA ILE A 379 -14.35 4.42 -16.37
C ILE A 379 -15.59 3.62 -16.81
N GLN A 380 -16.58 3.49 -15.93
CA GLN A 380 -17.80 2.69 -16.14
C GLN A 380 -17.52 1.24 -16.58
N PRO A 381 -16.74 0.47 -15.80
CA PRO A 381 -16.35 -0.87 -16.21
C PRO A 381 -17.52 -1.85 -16.20
N THR A 382 -17.46 -2.90 -17.03
CA THR A 382 -18.47 -3.97 -17.01
C THR A 382 -18.42 -4.75 -15.69
N GLU A 383 -17.23 -5.00 -15.16
CA GLU A 383 -16.97 -5.66 -13.88
C GLU A 383 -15.79 -5.00 -13.16
N THR A 384 -15.77 -5.10 -11.82
CA THR A 384 -14.67 -4.57 -11.01
C THR A 384 -14.12 -5.64 -10.09
N VAL A 385 -12.80 -5.80 -10.07
CA VAL A 385 -12.08 -6.66 -9.13
C VAL A 385 -11.38 -5.76 -8.13
N ILE A 386 -11.59 -5.98 -6.84
CA ILE A 386 -10.90 -5.19 -5.80
C ILE A 386 -9.59 -5.88 -5.43
N THR A 387 -8.49 -5.15 -5.54
CA THR A 387 -7.14 -5.58 -5.12
C THR A 387 -6.68 -4.77 -3.90
N HIS A 388 -5.47 -5.03 -3.41
CA HIS A 388 -4.81 -4.35 -2.28
C HIS A 388 -5.62 -4.32 -0.96
N ARG A 389 -6.35 -5.40 -0.66
CA ARG A 389 -7.08 -5.57 0.61
C ARG A 389 -6.78 -6.90 1.29
N ARG A 390 -6.33 -6.85 2.55
CA ARG A 390 -6.08 -8.05 3.37
C ARG A 390 -7.39 -8.80 3.54
N HIS A 391 -7.41 -10.05 3.09
CA HIS A 391 -8.59 -10.93 3.13
C HIS A 391 -9.75 -10.44 2.25
N GLY A 392 -9.44 -9.70 1.18
CA GLY A 392 -10.42 -9.21 0.21
C GLY A 392 -11.25 -8.04 0.70
N ALA A 393 -12.11 -7.54 -0.19
CA ALA A 393 -13.00 -6.41 0.07
C ALA A 393 -14.33 -6.78 0.72
N LYS A 394 -14.72 -8.06 0.64
CA LYS A 394 -16.06 -8.54 1.05
C LYS A 394 -17.14 -7.63 0.45
N ASP A 395 -18.02 -7.08 1.28
CA ASP A 395 -19.15 -6.27 0.84
C ASP A 395 -18.85 -4.76 0.77
N THR A 396 -17.62 -4.33 1.07
CA THR A 396 -17.27 -2.90 1.27
C THR A 396 -17.52 -2.03 0.04
N PHE A 397 -17.33 -2.59 -1.16
CA PHE A 397 -17.45 -1.89 -2.44
C PHE A 397 -18.67 -2.36 -3.27
N ASN A 398 -19.61 -3.11 -2.68
CA ASN A 398 -20.80 -3.57 -3.39
C ASN A 398 -21.77 -2.44 -3.79
N ASP A 399 -21.50 -1.20 -3.36
CA ASP A 399 -22.19 0.02 -3.75
C ASP A 399 -21.73 0.59 -5.10
N LEU A 400 -20.61 0.12 -5.65
CA LEU A 400 -20.14 0.51 -6.98
C LEU A 400 -21.16 0.12 -8.07
N SER A 401 -21.14 0.86 -9.18
CA SER A 401 -22.16 0.72 -10.23
C SER A 401 -22.06 -0.58 -11.05
N SER A 402 -20.91 -1.28 -10.99
CA SER A 402 -20.66 -2.56 -11.67
C SER A 402 -20.64 -3.74 -10.68
N PRO A 403 -20.79 -5.01 -11.15
CA PRO A 403 -20.56 -6.18 -10.32
C PRO A 403 -19.14 -6.22 -9.75
N VAL A 404 -19.01 -6.42 -8.44
CA VAL A 404 -17.73 -6.40 -7.72
C VAL A 404 -17.25 -7.79 -7.27
N TRP A 405 -16.05 -8.15 -7.72
CA TRP A 405 -15.25 -9.28 -7.27
C TRP A 405 -14.34 -8.86 -6.09
N GLY A 406 -14.84 -9.03 -4.86
CA GLY A 406 -14.13 -8.68 -3.62
C GLY A 406 -13.67 -9.88 -2.78
N ALA A 407 -13.48 -11.05 -3.39
CA ALA A 407 -13.09 -12.27 -2.68
C ALA A 407 -11.71 -12.14 -2.03
N GLY A 408 -11.51 -12.81 -0.89
CA GLY A 408 -10.27 -12.81 -0.11
C GLY A 408 -9.54 -14.16 -0.14
N ASP A 409 -9.83 -14.99 -1.13
CA ASP A 409 -9.31 -16.35 -1.28
C ASP A 409 -8.45 -16.49 -2.54
N ARG A 410 -7.87 -17.68 -2.71
CA ARG A 410 -6.98 -18.03 -3.84
C ARG A 410 -7.71 -18.77 -4.96
N ASP A 411 -9.04 -18.81 -4.91
CA ASP A 411 -9.83 -19.53 -5.89
C ASP A 411 -9.74 -18.85 -7.26
N GLU A 412 -9.95 -19.64 -8.30
CA GLU A 412 -10.05 -19.14 -9.66
C GLU A 412 -11.46 -18.61 -9.94
N TYR A 413 -11.54 -17.40 -10.48
CA TYR A 413 -12.80 -16.79 -10.87
C TYR A 413 -12.84 -16.54 -12.37
N LEU A 414 -13.87 -17.09 -13.02
CA LEU A 414 -14.13 -16.90 -14.44
C LEU A 414 -14.81 -15.54 -14.65
N LEU A 415 -14.16 -14.63 -15.38
CA LEU A 415 -14.69 -13.32 -15.76
C LEU A 415 -15.46 -13.42 -17.08
N PHE A 416 -14.87 -14.07 -18.08
CA PHE A 416 -15.46 -14.21 -19.42
C PHE A 416 -15.44 -15.67 -19.88
N ASP A 417 -16.60 -16.21 -20.27
CA ASP A 417 -16.75 -17.61 -20.66
C ASP A 417 -16.49 -17.89 -22.16
N GLY A 418 -16.06 -16.87 -22.91
CA GLY A 418 -15.91 -16.90 -24.36
C GLY A 418 -17.11 -16.32 -25.11
N ASN A 419 -18.24 -16.09 -24.43
CA ASN A 419 -19.41 -15.43 -25.00
C ASN A 419 -19.91 -14.26 -24.15
N GLN A 420 -19.85 -14.37 -22.82
CA GLN A 420 -20.43 -13.38 -21.91
C GLN A 420 -19.62 -13.21 -20.62
N TRP A 421 -19.70 -11.99 -20.08
CA TRP A 421 -19.19 -11.59 -18.77
C TRP A 421 -20.01 -12.22 -17.62
N GLN A 422 -19.35 -12.64 -16.55
CA GLN A 422 -19.92 -13.45 -15.48
C GLN A 422 -20.07 -12.65 -14.19
N GLN A 423 -21.20 -12.78 -13.49
CA GLN A 423 -21.30 -12.16 -12.17
C GLN A 423 -20.65 -13.01 -11.09
N PRO A 424 -20.12 -12.36 -10.04
CA PRO A 424 -19.69 -13.04 -8.83
C PRO A 424 -20.77 -13.98 -8.27
N PRO A 425 -20.40 -15.20 -7.83
CA PRO A 425 -21.36 -16.20 -7.34
C PRO A 425 -22.24 -15.70 -6.19
N TRP A 426 -21.72 -14.82 -5.33
CA TRP A 426 -22.44 -14.26 -4.18
C TRP A 426 -23.47 -13.19 -4.55
N MET A 427 -23.41 -12.61 -5.75
CA MET A 427 -24.44 -11.70 -6.27
C MET A 427 -25.59 -12.42 -7.00
N GLY A 428 -25.71 -13.73 -6.81
CA GLY A 428 -26.79 -14.54 -7.37
C GLY A 428 -26.42 -15.31 -8.64
N GLY A 429 -25.14 -15.31 -9.05
CA GLY A 429 -24.58 -16.20 -10.07
C GLY A 429 -25.18 -16.04 -11.47
N GLY A 430 -25.41 -14.80 -11.91
CA GLY A 430 -25.93 -14.46 -13.23
C GLY A 430 -24.85 -14.09 -14.25
N THR A 431 -25.31 -13.65 -15.42
CA THR A 431 -24.46 -12.99 -16.42
C THR A 431 -24.40 -11.50 -16.09
N ALA A 432 -23.24 -10.85 -16.26
CA ALA A 432 -23.20 -9.41 -16.18
C ALA A 432 -24.10 -8.83 -17.29
N GLY A 433 -24.69 -7.66 -17.07
CA GLY A 433 -25.41 -6.99 -18.15
C GLY A 433 -24.45 -6.78 -19.31
N GLU A 434 -24.92 -6.94 -20.55
CA GLU A 434 -24.13 -6.39 -21.66
C GLU A 434 -23.95 -4.90 -21.38
N PRO A 435 -22.71 -4.37 -21.41
CA PRO A 435 -22.52 -2.93 -21.32
C PRO A 435 -23.43 -2.27 -22.34
N ASP A 436 -24.08 -1.15 -21.97
CA ASP A 436 -24.85 -0.35 -22.92
C ASP A 436 -23.92 -0.11 -24.12
N GLN A 437 -24.29 -0.64 -25.30
CA GLN A 437 -23.42 -0.68 -26.47
C GLN A 437 -22.91 0.74 -26.76
N THR A 438 -21.67 1.02 -26.35
CA THR A 438 -21.02 2.31 -26.56
C THR A 438 -20.79 2.49 -28.06
N MET A 439 -20.90 3.73 -28.54
CA MET A 439 -20.87 3.99 -29.98
C MET A 439 -19.52 3.68 -30.66
N GLN A 440 -18.51 3.26 -29.90
CA GLN A 440 -17.23 2.73 -30.37
C GLN A 440 -17.26 1.28 -30.84
N GLN A 441 -18.26 0.45 -30.50
CA GLN A 441 -18.44 -0.84 -31.17
C GLN A 441 -18.75 -0.69 -32.67
N PHE A 442 -19.15 0.51 -33.10
CA PHE A 442 -19.31 0.88 -34.50
C PHE A 442 -18.05 1.51 -35.12
N ALA A 443 -17.04 1.84 -34.31
CA ALA A 443 -15.75 2.30 -34.77
C ALA A 443 -14.87 1.10 -35.14
N SER A 444 -14.17 1.18 -36.28
CA SER A 444 -13.25 0.11 -36.68
C SER A 444 -12.14 -0.10 -35.65
N ALA A 445 -11.61 -1.32 -35.53
CA ALA A 445 -10.44 -1.63 -34.69
C ALA A 445 -9.24 -0.69 -34.94
N GLU A 446 -9.08 -0.16 -36.16
CA GLU A 446 -8.06 0.83 -36.54
C GLU A 446 -8.30 2.22 -35.91
N LEU A 447 -9.57 2.59 -35.68
CA LEU A 447 -9.96 3.82 -34.97
C LEU A 447 -9.84 3.63 -33.45
N MET A 448 -10.14 2.43 -32.94
CA MET A 448 -9.95 2.10 -31.52
C MET A 448 -8.47 2.08 -31.12
N ALA A 449 -7.61 1.55 -31.99
CA ALA A 449 -6.16 1.62 -31.83
C ALA A 449 -5.62 3.07 -31.88
N SER A 450 -6.43 4.04 -32.32
CA SER A 450 -6.05 5.45 -32.39
C SER A 450 -6.42 6.26 -31.15
N PHE A 451 -7.20 5.73 -30.19
CA PHE A 451 -7.38 6.40 -28.89
C PHE A 451 -6.02 6.49 -28.20
N SER A 452 -5.64 7.71 -27.83
CA SER A 452 -4.36 7.97 -27.19
C SER A 452 -4.44 7.49 -25.75
N VAL A 453 -3.65 6.46 -25.43
CA VAL A 453 -3.37 6.09 -24.04
C VAL A 453 -2.66 7.29 -23.38
N PRO A 454 -2.95 7.60 -22.10
CA PRO A 454 -2.30 8.72 -21.40
C PRO A 454 -0.77 8.65 -21.49
N SER A 455 -0.14 9.81 -21.66
CA SER A 455 1.31 9.92 -21.73
C SER A 455 1.96 9.59 -20.38
N MET A 456 3.07 8.87 -20.41
CA MET A 456 3.90 8.59 -19.22
C MET A 456 5.08 9.57 -19.07
N GLU A 457 5.16 10.57 -19.94
CA GLU A 457 6.26 11.54 -19.91
C GLU A 457 6.18 12.40 -18.65
N ARG A 458 7.30 12.49 -17.94
CA ARG A 458 7.46 13.41 -16.80
C ARG A 458 7.33 14.85 -17.29
N HIS A 459 6.58 15.66 -16.56
CA HIS A 459 6.44 17.08 -16.84
C HIS A 459 7.75 17.83 -16.53
N ASP A 460 8.15 18.72 -17.45
CA ASP A 460 9.37 19.54 -17.29
C ASP A 460 9.22 20.67 -16.26
N THR A 461 7.98 21.08 -15.96
CA THR A 461 7.69 22.16 -15.02
C THR A 461 6.93 21.62 -13.81
N PRO A 462 7.39 21.88 -12.59
CA PRO A 462 6.66 21.49 -11.38
C PRO A 462 5.28 22.14 -11.27
N ASP A 463 4.27 21.30 -11.05
CA ASP A 463 2.91 21.70 -10.68
C ASP A 463 2.63 21.18 -9.25
N LEU A 464 2.82 22.05 -8.27
CA LEU A 464 2.67 21.70 -6.85
C LEU A 464 1.23 21.31 -6.50
N GLY A 465 0.23 21.94 -7.14
CA GLY A 465 -1.18 21.61 -6.93
C GLY A 465 -1.52 20.22 -7.45
N ALA A 466 -1.02 19.85 -8.63
CA ALA A 466 -1.18 18.51 -9.19
C ALA A 466 -0.51 17.41 -8.34
N GLU A 467 0.51 17.76 -7.57
CA GLU A 467 1.21 16.87 -6.63
C GLU A 467 0.51 16.75 -5.27
N GLY A 468 -0.57 17.52 -5.05
CA GLY A 468 -1.34 17.52 -3.80
C GLY A 468 -0.85 18.49 -2.72
N ILE A 469 -0.04 19.49 -3.08
CA ILE A 469 0.39 20.55 -2.16
C ILE A 469 -0.66 21.67 -2.11
N ASP A 470 -1.10 22.02 -0.91
CA ASP A 470 -1.85 23.26 -0.67
C ASP A 470 -0.88 24.45 -0.56
N GLU A 471 -0.72 25.17 -1.67
CA GLU A 471 0.21 26.30 -1.77
C GLU A 471 -0.17 27.49 -0.89
N GLU A 472 -1.47 27.75 -0.68
CA GLU A 472 -1.92 28.85 0.16
C GLU A 472 -1.53 28.57 1.61
N ARG A 473 -1.72 27.31 2.04
CA ARG A 473 -1.32 26.85 3.37
C ARG A 473 0.19 26.91 3.58
N ILE A 474 1.01 26.53 2.60
CA ILE A 474 2.47 26.72 2.67
C ILE A 474 2.83 28.20 2.81
N ALA A 475 2.23 29.07 2.01
CA ALA A 475 2.50 30.50 2.07
C ALA A 475 2.16 31.07 3.47
N ASP A 476 1.05 30.62 4.08
CA ASP A 476 0.66 31.01 5.42
C ASP A 476 1.64 30.52 6.49
N LEU A 477 2.17 29.30 6.38
CA LEU A 477 3.20 28.78 7.28
C LEU A 477 4.48 29.62 7.21
N LEU A 478 4.96 29.90 6.00
CA LEU A 478 6.19 30.68 5.78
C LEU A 478 6.05 32.14 6.23
N ASN A 479 4.87 32.75 6.08
CA ASN A 479 4.62 34.14 6.46
C ASN A 479 4.40 34.35 7.97
N GLN A 480 4.09 33.29 8.72
CA GLN A 480 3.82 33.44 10.15
C GLN A 480 5.08 33.80 10.95
N GLY A 481 6.27 33.51 10.42
CA GLY A 481 7.57 33.78 11.04
C GLY A 481 7.70 33.18 12.45
N PRO A 482 8.89 33.18 13.06
CA PRO A 482 8.99 32.81 14.46
C PRO A 482 8.31 33.91 15.26
N LYS A 483 7.03 33.73 15.60
CA LYS A 483 6.35 34.53 16.60
C LYS A 483 7.10 34.29 17.90
N ALA A 484 8.08 35.16 18.15
CA ALA A 484 8.71 35.29 19.45
C ALA A 484 7.58 35.37 20.47
N VAL A 485 7.45 34.34 21.29
CA VAL A 485 6.62 34.35 22.48
C VAL A 485 7.14 35.49 23.33
N VAL A 486 6.57 36.69 23.15
CA VAL A 486 6.80 37.83 24.01
C VAL A 486 6.22 37.40 25.35
N SER A 487 7.11 36.99 26.26
CA SER A 487 6.77 36.74 27.65
C SER A 487 6.01 37.97 28.17
N PRO A 488 4.78 37.81 28.70
CA PRO A 488 4.10 38.91 29.34
C PRO A 488 4.89 39.30 30.60
N ASP A 489 5.07 40.61 30.76
CA ASP A 489 5.83 41.30 31.80
C ASP A 489 5.83 40.62 33.18
N VAL A 490 7.04 40.41 33.71
CA VAL A 490 7.28 40.19 35.15
C VAL A 490 7.22 41.55 35.86
N PRO A 491 6.28 41.79 36.79
CA PRO A 491 6.38 42.92 37.69
C PRO A 491 7.31 42.59 38.86
N GLU A 492 8.26 43.49 39.13
CA GLU A 492 9.17 43.45 40.27
C GLU A 492 8.46 43.40 41.64
N SER A 493 8.90 42.44 42.47
CA SER A 493 9.16 42.51 43.93
C SER A 493 8.11 43.12 44.89
N VAL A 494 7.58 42.29 45.81
CA VAL A 494 7.64 42.56 47.27
C VAL A 494 7.75 41.24 48.06
N THR A 495 8.70 41.24 49.00
CA THR A 495 9.00 40.27 50.06
C THR A 495 7.83 39.89 50.99
N ASP A 496 7.66 38.60 51.29
CA ASP A 496 7.72 38.02 52.65
C ASP A 496 7.38 36.51 52.66
N GLN A 497 8.27 35.71 53.26
CA GLN A 497 8.02 34.34 53.76
C GLN A 497 7.21 34.41 55.09
N PRO A 498 6.45 33.38 55.54
CA PRO A 498 6.91 31.98 55.60
C PRO A 498 5.85 30.85 55.44
N ASP A 499 6.39 29.63 55.26
CA ASP A 499 5.90 28.30 55.65
C ASP A 499 4.44 27.90 55.40
N SER A 500 4.23 26.94 54.47
CA SER A 500 3.52 25.67 54.73
C SER A 500 3.61 24.69 53.52
N LYS A 501 3.68 23.40 53.86
CA LYS A 501 3.78 22.18 53.04
C LYS A 501 2.60 21.95 52.06
N PRO A 502 2.75 21.05 51.06
CA PRO A 502 1.88 20.95 49.91
C PRO A 502 0.63 20.08 50.18
N THR A 503 -0.49 20.53 49.65
CA THR A 503 -1.69 19.72 49.41
C THR A 503 -2.04 19.93 47.93
N ASP A 504 -1.92 18.85 47.16
CA ASP A 504 -2.52 18.70 45.85
C ASP A 504 -4.04 18.76 45.98
N GLU A 505 -4.66 19.68 45.24
CA GLU A 505 -6.02 19.56 44.72
C GLU A 505 -6.17 20.60 43.60
N THR A 506 -6.11 20.09 42.36
CA THR A 506 -7.04 20.34 41.25
C THR A 506 -7.73 21.70 41.18
N THR A 507 -7.49 22.47 40.10
CA THR A 507 -8.60 23.04 39.30
C THR A 507 -8.17 23.45 37.88
N ASP A 508 -8.78 22.74 36.93
CA ASP A 508 -9.28 23.13 35.61
C ASP A 508 -9.11 24.57 35.11
N SER A 509 -8.71 24.67 33.85
CA SER A 509 -9.53 25.17 32.71
C SER A 509 -8.62 25.67 31.58
N PRO A 510 -9.09 25.87 30.34
CA PRO A 510 -10.14 25.15 29.58
C PRO A 510 -9.66 24.88 28.13
N ILE A 511 -9.88 23.69 27.56
CA ILE A 511 -9.80 23.56 26.09
C ILE A 511 -11.16 23.14 25.56
N MET A 512 -11.80 24.19 25.05
CA MET A 512 -12.74 24.26 23.95
C MET A 512 -13.13 22.92 23.32
N THR A 513 -14.35 22.55 23.67
CA THR A 513 -15.25 21.75 22.86
C THR A 513 -15.42 22.36 21.47
N ALA A 514 -15.15 21.57 20.44
CA ALA A 514 -15.85 21.62 19.16
C ALA A 514 -16.51 20.25 18.95
N ASN A 515 -17.77 20.15 19.38
CA ASN A 515 -18.69 19.17 18.84
C ASN A 515 -18.95 19.52 17.37
N ASP A 516 -19.00 18.53 16.50
CA ASP A 516 -20.17 18.39 15.63
C ASP A 516 -20.62 16.93 15.64
N THR A 517 -21.78 16.76 16.27
CA THR A 517 -22.57 15.54 16.30
C THR A 517 -23.73 15.80 15.35
N ASP A 518 -23.89 15.01 14.31
CA ASP A 518 -25.19 14.93 13.63
C ASP A 518 -25.51 13.48 13.26
N HIS A 519 -26.04 12.74 14.23
CA HIS A 519 -27.06 11.75 13.95
C HIS A 519 -28.08 11.70 15.09
N SER A 520 -29.24 12.27 14.79
CA SER A 520 -30.49 12.08 15.50
C SER A 520 -30.81 10.60 15.66
N ASN A 521 -31.02 10.14 16.90
CA ASN A 521 -31.67 8.86 17.16
C ASN A 521 -32.91 9.08 18.04
N SER A 522 -34.08 8.98 17.43
CA SER A 522 -35.36 8.94 18.14
C SER A 522 -35.56 7.57 18.76
N LYS A 523 -35.66 7.53 20.09
CA LYS A 523 -36.15 6.37 20.85
C LYS A 523 -37.63 6.10 20.55
N THR A 524 -37.97 4.85 20.24
CA THR A 524 -39.16 4.20 20.79
C THR A 524 -38.97 2.69 20.87
N GLU A 525 -39.55 2.13 21.91
CA GLU A 525 -39.38 0.80 22.49
C GLU A 525 -39.96 -0.33 21.62
N ASP A 526 -39.29 -1.48 21.63
CA ASP A 526 -39.85 -2.77 21.23
C ASP A 526 -40.85 -3.29 22.27
N ALA A 527 -42.03 -3.69 21.81
CA ALA A 527 -42.89 -4.64 22.48
C ALA A 527 -43.25 -5.78 21.51
N GLU A 528 -42.85 -6.99 21.91
CA GLU A 528 -43.28 -8.33 21.50
C GLU A 528 -44.38 -8.45 20.42
N THR A 529 -44.14 -9.22 19.35
CA THR A 529 -44.86 -10.50 19.09
C THR A 529 -44.50 -11.17 17.76
N ALA A 530 -44.10 -12.44 17.86
CA ALA A 530 -44.39 -13.61 17.01
C ALA A 530 -44.84 -13.44 15.53
N ASN A 531 -44.03 -14.06 14.66
CA ASN A 531 -44.44 -15.03 13.63
C ASN A 531 -45.20 -14.51 12.38
N LYS A 532 -44.46 -14.34 11.27
CA LYS A 532 -44.84 -14.80 9.90
C LYS A 532 -43.76 -14.43 8.88
N GLN A 533 -43.33 -15.39 8.07
CA GLN A 533 -42.64 -15.12 6.81
C GLN A 533 -43.46 -14.14 5.95
N PRO A 534 -42.77 -13.24 5.23
CA PRO A 534 -43.08 -13.06 3.83
C PRO A 534 -41.83 -13.04 2.94
N LYS A 535 -42.02 -13.56 1.73
CA LYS A 535 -41.15 -13.39 0.58
C LYS A 535 -41.08 -11.89 0.24
N GLY A 536 -39.89 -11.30 0.32
CA GLY A 536 -39.58 -9.97 -0.24
C GLY A 536 -38.41 -10.14 -1.19
N GLY A 537 -38.67 -10.05 -2.49
CA GLY A 537 -37.61 -10.04 -3.50
C GLY A 537 -36.83 -8.74 -3.42
N LEU A 538 -35.53 -8.82 -3.71
CA LEU A 538 -34.70 -7.67 -4.07
C LEU A 538 -35.45 -6.84 -5.11
N VAL A 539 -35.74 -5.59 -4.78
CA VAL A 539 -36.11 -4.59 -5.78
C VAL A 539 -34.81 -4.23 -6.48
N ARG A 540 -34.57 -4.81 -7.67
CA ARG A 540 -33.63 -4.27 -8.64
C ARG A 540 -34.18 -2.90 -9.06
N THR A 541 -33.54 -1.82 -8.62
CA THR A 541 -33.61 -0.55 -9.33
C THR A 541 -32.68 -0.65 -10.52
N THR A 542 -33.17 -1.21 -11.62
CA THR A 542 -32.53 -0.98 -12.92
C THR A 542 -32.62 0.52 -13.17
N GLY A 543 -31.46 1.20 -13.21
CA GLY A 543 -31.37 2.55 -13.75
C GLY A 543 -32.08 2.61 -15.11
N ALA A 544 -32.61 3.77 -15.45
CA ALA A 544 -33.34 3.96 -16.70
C ALA A 544 -32.45 3.55 -17.88
N SER A 545 -32.81 2.47 -18.55
CA SER A 545 -32.21 2.04 -19.81
C SER A 545 -32.41 3.16 -20.84
N VAL A 546 -31.37 3.93 -21.14
CA VAL A 546 -31.37 4.84 -22.28
C VAL A 546 -31.02 4.02 -23.51
N GLY A 547 -31.96 3.16 -23.93
CA GLY A 547 -31.92 2.45 -25.20
C GLY A 547 -32.20 3.41 -26.37
N GLY A 548 -31.40 4.47 -26.47
CA GLY A 548 -31.42 5.39 -27.61
C GLY A 548 -30.59 4.79 -28.73
N GLU A 549 -31.25 4.30 -29.78
CA GLU A 549 -30.58 4.05 -31.05
C GLU A 549 -29.74 5.29 -31.42
N LEU A 550 -28.47 5.05 -31.75
CA LEU A 550 -27.55 6.06 -32.28
C LEU A 550 -28.24 6.92 -33.33
N ASP A 551 -28.00 8.24 -33.29
CA ASP A 551 -28.49 9.13 -34.34
C ASP A 551 -28.04 8.58 -35.71
N PRO A 552 -28.97 8.26 -36.64
CA PRO A 552 -28.63 7.73 -37.95
C PRO A 552 -27.63 8.59 -38.74
N ALA A 553 -27.57 9.89 -38.45
CA ALA A 553 -26.58 10.80 -39.04
C ALA A 553 -25.16 10.51 -38.54
N LEU A 554 -25.02 10.16 -37.26
CA LEU A 554 -23.77 9.79 -36.62
C LEU A 554 -23.26 8.44 -37.12
N GLN A 555 -24.16 7.46 -37.21
CA GLN A 555 -23.86 6.15 -37.75
C GLN A 555 -23.41 6.24 -39.22
N HIS A 556 -24.07 7.08 -40.01
CA HIS A 556 -23.66 7.35 -41.39
C HIS A 556 -22.29 8.05 -41.47
N ALA A 557 -21.98 8.99 -40.57
CA ALA A 557 -20.68 9.68 -40.54
C ALA A 557 -19.52 8.73 -40.17
N LEU A 558 -19.75 7.82 -39.21
CA LEU A 558 -18.83 6.72 -38.85
C LEU A 558 -18.61 5.78 -40.05
N GLU A 559 -19.68 5.34 -40.71
CA GLU A 559 -19.59 4.44 -41.88
C GLU A 559 -18.89 5.06 -43.10
N GLN A 560 -18.94 6.39 -43.26
CA GLN A 560 -18.26 7.10 -44.34
C GLN A 560 -16.83 7.55 -44.00
N GLY A 561 -16.39 7.37 -42.75
CA GLY A 561 -15.10 7.88 -42.27
C GLY A 561 -15.01 9.41 -42.28
N GLU A 562 -16.13 10.10 -42.06
CA GLU A 562 -16.23 11.57 -42.07
C GLU A 562 -15.89 12.22 -40.72
N LEU A 563 -15.78 11.43 -39.64
CA LEU A 563 -15.42 11.89 -38.30
C LEU A 563 -13.91 11.84 -38.09
N THR A 564 -13.33 12.93 -37.61
CA THR A 564 -11.93 12.96 -37.14
C THR A 564 -11.82 12.38 -35.73
N LYS A 565 -10.58 12.08 -35.29
CA LYS A 565 -10.33 11.61 -33.92
C LYS A 565 -10.80 12.66 -32.90
N GLU A 566 -10.52 13.92 -33.19
CA GLU A 566 -10.88 15.07 -32.35
C GLU A 566 -12.41 15.22 -32.23
N ASP A 567 -13.16 15.06 -33.33
CA ASP A 567 -14.64 15.11 -33.30
C ASP A 567 -15.21 13.99 -32.42
N LEU A 568 -14.61 12.80 -32.47
CA LEU A 568 -15.09 11.64 -31.71
C LEU A 568 -14.80 11.78 -30.22
N THR A 569 -13.62 12.30 -29.86
CA THR A 569 -13.26 12.63 -28.47
C THR A 569 -14.18 13.72 -27.92
N GLU A 570 -14.39 14.82 -28.64
CA GLU A 570 -15.28 15.92 -28.22
C GLU A 570 -16.73 15.42 -28.04
N MET A 571 -17.19 14.51 -28.90
CA MET A 571 -18.52 13.90 -28.78
C MET A 571 -18.64 12.93 -27.61
N LEU A 572 -17.61 12.14 -27.33
CA LEU A 572 -17.58 11.24 -26.16
C LEU A 572 -17.59 12.07 -24.87
N ASP A 573 -16.78 13.12 -24.80
CA ASP A 573 -16.74 14.05 -23.66
C ASP A 573 -18.09 14.74 -23.47
N ALA A 574 -18.72 15.20 -24.55
CA ALA A 574 -20.06 15.79 -24.51
C ALA A 574 -21.13 14.77 -24.06
N SER A 575 -21.06 13.53 -24.53
CA SER A 575 -22.00 12.46 -24.13
C SER A 575 -21.84 12.10 -22.65
N LYS A 576 -20.59 11.98 -22.17
CA LYS A 576 -20.27 11.76 -20.75
C LYS A 576 -20.80 12.93 -19.89
N HIS A 577 -20.60 14.17 -20.32
CA HIS A 577 -21.15 15.35 -19.62
C HIS A 577 -22.68 15.36 -19.57
N VAL A 578 -23.37 14.97 -20.65
CA VAL A 578 -24.84 14.89 -20.66
C VAL A 578 -25.34 13.77 -19.74
N ALA A 579 -24.64 12.63 -19.69
CA ALA A 579 -24.98 11.54 -18.76
C ALA A 579 -24.82 11.99 -17.30
N GLN A 580 -23.74 12.71 -16.97
CA GLN A 580 -23.49 13.28 -15.64
C GLN A 580 -24.60 14.27 -15.23
N GLN A 581 -24.96 15.22 -16.11
CA GLN A 581 -26.00 16.21 -15.84
C GLN A 581 -27.39 15.57 -15.64
N ASN A 582 -27.68 14.47 -16.33
CA ASN A 582 -28.93 13.73 -16.17
C ASN A 582 -28.97 12.88 -14.88
N ALA A 583 -27.82 12.46 -14.36
CA ALA A 583 -27.72 11.80 -13.06
C ALA A 583 -27.97 12.81 -11.92
N ASP A 584 -27.36 13.99 -12.01
CA ASP A 584 -27.51 15.06 -11.01
C ASP A 584 -28.96 15.58 -10.92
N THR A 585 -29.62 15.78 -12.07
CA THR A 585 -31.01 16.28 -12.12
C THR A 585 -32.06 15.27 -11.63
N ASN A 586 -31.77 13.96 -11.65
CA ASN A 586 -32.67 12.95 -11.10
C ASN A 586 -32.51 12.72 -9.59
N SER A 587 -31.45 13.26 -8.98
CA SER A 587 -31.22 13.16 -7.54
C SER A 587 -32.05 14.17 -6.72
N GLU A 588 -32.50 15.28 -7.35
CA GLU A 588 -33.25 16.35 -6.67
C GLU A 588 -34.79 16.17 -6.66
N GLU A 589 -35.36 15.27 -7.47
CA GLU A 589 -36.82 15.02 -7.52
C GLU A 589 -37.27 13.89 -6.57
N THR A 590 -36.80 13.88 -5.32
CA THR A 590 -37.43 13.02 -4.28
C THR A 590 -37.62 13.74 -2.94
N SER A 591 -38.13 14.97 -2.96
CA SER A 591 -38.73 15.53 -1.75
C SER A 591 -39.94 16.42 -2.06
N GLY A 592 -41.13 15.85 -1.92
CA GLY A 592 -42.32 16.66 -1.71
C GLY A 592 -43.63 15.95 -1.99
N GLU A 593 -44.39 15.62 -0.94
CA GLU A 593 -45.75 16.16 -0.78
C GLU A 593 -46.35 15.83 0.60
N THR A 594 -46.80 16.86 1.32
CA THR A 594 -48.25 17.08 1.48
C THR A 594 -48.61 18.39 2.22
N ASN A 595 -49.46 19.18 1.53
CA ASN A 595 -50.60 19.97 2.02
C ASN A 595 -50.40 21.14 3.01
N GLN A 596 -50.81 22.36 2.62
CA GLN A 596 -52.22 22.81 2.75
C GLN A 596 -52.46 24.24 2.21
N GLU A 597 -53.49 24.35 1.37
CA GLU A 597 -54.49 25.42 1.22
C GLU A 597 -54.17 26.86 1.68
N ASN A 598 -54.21 27.82 0.75
CA ASN A 598 -55.32 28.79 0.73
C ASN A 598 -55.40 29.64 -0.56
N GLU A 599 -56.65 29.94 -0.87
CA GLU A 599 -57.24 30.56 -2.06
C GLU A 599 -57.08 32.12 -2.12
N PRO A 600 -57.58 32.82 -3.16
CA PRO A 600 -56.78 33.75 -3.96
C PRO A 600 -57.27 35.22 -3.89
N LYS A 601 -56.47 36.19 -4.38
CA LYS A 601 -56.99 37.45 -4.92
C LYS A 601 -56.18 38.05 -6.07
N GLU A 602 -56.94 38.32 -7.12
CA GLU A 602 -56.78 39.21 -8.27
C GLU A 602 -56.05 40.54 -7.97
N ASN A 603 -55.13 40.98 -8.83
CA ASN A 603 -55.39 42.00 -9.86
C ASN A 603 -54.11 42.57 -10.51
N ALA A 604 -54.13 42.54 -11.84
CA ALA A 604 -53.87 43.62 -12.79
C ALA A 604 -52.65 44.58 -12.62
N ALA A 605 -51.79 44.50 -13.65
CA ALA A 605 -51.32 45.60 -14.51
C ALA A 605 -50.64 46.84 -13.90
N SER A 606 -49.46 47.18 -14.42
CA SER A 606 -49.24 48.37 -15.27
C SER A 606 -47.81 48.93 -15.16
N GLU A 607 -47.13 48.93 -16.30
CA GLU A 607 -46.38 50.06 -16.91
C GLU A 607 -45.26 50.81 -16.15
N SER A 608 -44.09 50.76 -16.81
CA SER A 608 -43.33 51.88 -17.39
C SER A 608 -42.42 52.78 -16.55
N GLU A 609 -41.18 52.85 -17.05
CA GLU A 609 -40.35 54.03 -17.34
C GLU A 609 -39.72 54.85 -16.19
N THR A 610 -38.39 54.97 -16.20
CA THR A 610 -37.61 56.17 -16.62
C THR A 610 -36.15 56.01 -16.16
N SER A 611 -35.18 55.94 -17.08
CA SER A 611 -34.37 57.06 -17.63
C SER A 611 -33.30 57.62 -16.68
N SER A 612 -32.03 57.36 -17.01
CA SER A 612 -31.05 58.44 -17.28
C SER A 612 -29.87 57.89 -18.10
N LYS A 613 -29.56 58.65 -19.16
CA LYS A 613 -28.51 58.50 -20.16
C LYS A 613 -27.40 59.54 -19.89
N GLU A 614 -26.36 59.46 -20.72
CA GLU A 614 -25.31 60.45 -21.06
C GLU A 614 -23.98 60.22 -20.32
N GLU A 615 -22.80 60.20 -20.96
CA GLU A 615 -22.33 60.41 -22.35
C GLU A 615 -20.85 59.92 -22.38
N GLU A 616 -20.46 59.07 -23.33
CA GLU A 616 -19.56 59.34 -24.47
C GLU A 616 -18.25 60.12 -24.20
N ALA A 617 -17.11 59.48 -24.49
CA ALA A 617 -16.07 60.04 -25.37
C ALA A 617 -15.08 58.94 -25.82
N GLU A 618 -15.18 58.60 -27.11
CA GLU A 618 -14.15 57.91 -27.90
C GLU A 618 -12.88 58.76 -28.04
N SER A 619 -11.72 58.10 -28.14
CA SER A 619 -10.74 58.35 -29.20
C SER A 619 -9.62 57.32 -29.14
N GLY A 620 -9.47 56.53 -30.20
CA GLY A 620 -8.32 55.65 -30.42
C GLY A 620 -7.09 56.39 -30.95
N ASP A 621 -5.96 55.69 -30.97
CA ASP A 621 -5.04 55.61 -32.11
C ASP A 621 -3.98 54.53 -31.82
N GLU A 622 -3.66 53.77 -32.87
CA GLU A 622 -2.68 52.69 -32.94
C GLU A 622 -1.32 53.25 -33.49
N PRO A 623 -0.30 52.41 -33.77
CA PRO A 623 0.96 52.28 -33.03
C PRO A 623 2.15 53.05 -33.64
N THR A 624 3.30 53.09 -32.95
CA THR A 624 4.58 53.47 -33.58
C THR A 624 5.77 52.76 -32.93
N GLU A 625 6.59 52.12 -33.77
CA GLU A 625 7.95 51.60 -33.49
C GLU A 625 8.88 52.68 -32.91
N PRO A 626 10.06 52.26 -32.41
CA PRO A 626 11.25 52.78 -33.08
C PRO A 626 12.39 51.79 -33.31
N GLU A 627 13.11 52.11 -34.38
CA GLU A 627 14.33 51.52 -34.91
C GLU A 627 15.56 51.59 -34.00
N SER A 628 16.55 50.77 -34.40
CA SER A 628 17.93 50.61 -33.94
C SER A 628 18.76 51.91 -33.82
N PRO A 629 19.97 51.78 -33.24
CA PRO A 629 21.14 52.28 -33.95
C PRO A 629 22.31 51.28 -34.00
N SER A 630 22.80 51.09 -35.21
CA SER A 630 24.17 50.67 -35.54
C SER A 630 25.17 51.81 -35.28
N ASP A 631 26.39 51.53 -34.82
CA ASP A 631 27.60 51.45 -35.68
C ASP A 631 28.93 51.81 -34.97
N THR A 632 29.97 51.05 -35.34
CA THR A 632 31.43 51.33 -35.40
C THR A 632 32.35 51.50 -34.18
N GLY A 633 33.45 50.70 -34.20
CA GLY A 633 34.79 51.03 -33.67
C GLY A 633 35.55 49.84 -33.04
N GLU A 634 36.03 48.87 -33.82
CA GLU A 634 37.44 48.67 -34.27
C GLU A 634 38.49 48.25 -33.21
N ASP A 635 39.01 47.03 -33.42
CA ASP A 635 40.40 46.53 -33.33
C ASP A 635 41.19 46.50 -32.00
N THR A 636 41.59 45.28 -31.57
CA THR A 636 42.97 44.78 -31.81
C THR A 636 43.17 43.29 -31.44
N SER A 637 43.90 42.64 -32.35
CA SER A 637 44.47 41.28 -32.45
C SER A 637 45.15 40.63 -31.24
N SER A 638 45.06 39.28 -31.18
CA SER A 638 46.20 38.33 -31.34
C SER A 638 45.66 36.89 -31.14
N ASP A 639 45.49 36.06 -32.17
CA ASP A 639 46.50 35.20 -32.82
C ASP A 639 47.53 34.57 -31.88
N ILE A 640 47.46 33.24 -31.68
CA ILE A 640 48.54 32.27 -31.92
C ILE A 640 47.92 30.86 -32.02
N ALA A 641 48.20 30.19 -33.13
CA ALA A 641 47.95 28.78 -33.37
C ALA A 641 49.28 28.01 -33.46
N THR A 642 49.15 26.68 -33.39
CA THR A 642 50.01 25.60 -33.93
C THR A 642 51.35 25.25 -33.27
N GLU A 643 51.46 23.99 -32.80
CA GLU A 643 52.28 22.87 -33.35
C GLU A 643 52.07 21.64 -32.40
N GLU A 644 51.44 20.53 -32.80
CA GLU A 644 51.92 19.34 -33.54
C GLU A 644 53.22 18.65 -33.06
N THR A 645 53.20 17.31 -33.22
CA THR A 645 54.20 16.24 -32.94
C THR A 645 54.19 15.69 -31.49
N GLY A 646 54.14 14.38 -31.20
CA GLY A 646 54.08 13.16 -32.00
C GLY A 646 54.49 11.94 -31.16
N SER A 647 53.77 10.83 -31.34
CA SER A 647 54.19 9.40 -31.27
C SER A 647 54.71 8.71 -29.98
N ASN A 648 54.08 7.55 -29.72
CA ASN A 648 54.58 6.25 -29.21
C ASN A 648 55.12 6.12 -27.77
N GLU A 649 54.55 5.21 -26.97
CA GLU A 649 55.01 3.81 -26.89
C GLU A 649 54.10 2.96 -25.98
N GLU A 650 53.90 1.72 -26.41
CA GLU A 650 53.31 0.59 -25.68
C GLU A 650 54.19 0.21 -24.47
N SER A 651 53.58 -0.29 -23.38
CA SER A 651 54.23 -1.37 -22.59
C SER A 651 53.24 -2.19 -21.79
N LYS A 652 52.97 -3.35 -22.38
CA LYS A 652 52.50 -4.62 -21.82
C LYS A 652 53.60 -5.19 -20.91
N VAL A 653 53.27 -5.63 -19.69
CA VAL A 653 54.13 -6.52 -18.90
C VAL A 653 53.30 -7.65 -18.30
N GLU A 654 53.46 -8.84 -18.89
CA GLU A 654 53.06 -10.13 -18.31
C GLU A 654 54.21 -10.74 -17.50
N ALA A 655 53.82 -11.38 -16.41
CA ALA A 655 54.31 -12.64 -15.84
C ALA A 655 55.82 -12.98 -15.81
N THR A 656 56.33 -13.25 -14.61
CA THR A 656 57.23 -14.39 -14.38
C THR A 656 56.93 -15.08 -13.06
N THR A 657 56.59 -16.36 -13.20
CA THR A 657 56.61 -17.45 -12.22
C THR A 657 58.01 -17.71 -11.67
N ASN A 658 58.10 -18.17 -10.42
CA ASN A 658 59.03 -19.24 -10.04
C ASN A 658 58.51 -19.98 -8.80
N ALA A 659 58.55 -21.30 -8.92
CA ALA A 659 58.12 -22.30 -7.96
C ALA A 659 59.32 -22.98 -7.27
N ALA A 660 58.99 -23.84 -6.30
CA ALA A 660 59.82 -24.80 -5.57
C ALA A 660 60.63 -24.18 -4.40
N ASP A 661 60.77 -24.81 -3.23
CA ASP A 661 60.74 -26.25 -2.94
C ASP A 661 60.73 -26.48 -1.41
N GLU A 662 60.27 -27.68 -1.00
CA GLU A 662 60.60 -28.46 0.21
C GLU A 662 60.68 -27.77 1.60
N GLY A 663 60.08 -28.25 2.69
CA GLY A 663 59.53 -29.55 3.05
C GLY A 663 59.63 -29.76 4.59
N SER A 664 58.93 -30.78 5.08
CA SER A 664 59.23 -31.57 6.29
C SER A 664 58.93 -31.00 7.69
N ASP A 665 57.76 -31.41 8.20
CA ASP A 665 57.58 -32.38 9.30
C ASP A 665 58.19 -32.20 10.72
N THR A 666 57.34 -32.60 11.68
CA THR A 666 57.60 -33.29 12.96
C THR A 666 57.91 -32.52 14.27
N SER A 667 56.85 -32.46 15.10
CA SER A 667 56.72 -33.13 16.41
C SER A 667 57.36 -32.56 17.70
N LYS A 668 56.47 -32.42 18.68
CA LYS A 668 56.54 -32.91 20.08
C LYS A 668 57.75 -32.54 20.97
N SER A 669 57.43 -31.78 22.02
CA SER A 669 57.34 -32.24 23.43
C SER A 669 58.04 -31.33 24.44
N ASN A 670 57.29 -31.08 25.51
CA ASN A 670 57.68 -31.05 26.93
C ASN A 670 58.79 -30.12 27.42
N GLY A 671 58.45 -29.41 28.51
CA GLY A 671 59.30 -29.45 29.70
C GLY A 671 59.46 -28.15 30.48
N SER A 672 58.41 -27.82 31.25
CA SER A 672 58.43 -27.66 32.72
C SER A 672 59.26 -26.59 33.45
N GLU A 673 58.67 -26.22 34.60
CA GLU A 673 59.23 -25.68 35.87
C GLU A 673 59.38 -24.15 35.99
N SER A 674 58.94 -23.49 37.08
CA SER A 674 58.52 -23.95 38.42
C SER A 674 57.80 -22.86 39.26
N ASP A 675 57.25 -23.31 40.40
CA ASP A 675 57.03 -22.63 41.70
C ASP A 675 55.65 -22.01 42.01
N ILE A 676 54.69 -22.69 42.69
CA ILE A 676 54.60 -23.40 44.00
C ILE A 676 54.12 -22.47 45.15
N MET A 677 52.94 -22.75 45.73
CA MET A 677 52.69 -23.14 47.16
C MET A 677 51.19 -23.09 47.54
N ALA A 678 50.57 -24.27 47.66
CA ALA A 678 49.93 -24.90 48.85
C ALA A 678 49.03 -24.04 49.81
N GLU A 679 47.93 -24.52 50.43
CA GLU A 679 47.61 -25.82 51.05
C GLU A 679 46.09 -26.14 51.11
N ASN A 680 45.81 -27.43 51.28
CA ASN A 680 44.55 -28.22 51.39
C ASN A 680 44.21 -28.43 52.90
N PRO A 681 43.41 -29.42 53.41
CA PRO A 681 42.24 -30.20 52.93
C PRO A 681 41.15 -30.50 54.03
N GLN A 682 40.21 -31.41 53.68
CA GLN A 682 39.51 -32.44 54.50
C GLN A 682 38.12 -32.09 55.08
N SER A 683 37.07 -32.95 55.08
CA SER A 683 36.89 -34.35 54.65
C SER A 683 35.44 -34.86 54.85
N ARG A 684 35.05 -35.89 54.09
CA ARG A 684 34.42 -37.19 54.50
C ARG A 684 32.90 -37.35 54.77
N ASN A 685 32.32 -38.21 53.90
CA ASN A 685 31.77 -39.57 54.12
C ASN A 685 30.26 -39.85 54.38
N GLU A 686 29.74 -40.72 53.47
CA GLU A 686 29.08 -42.04 53.68
C GLU A 686 27.57 -42.10 54.03
N THR A 687 26.72 -42.57 53.08
CA THR A 687 26.05 -43.92 52.96
C THR A 687 24.87 -44.10 53.94
N GLU A 688 23.73 -44.72 53.63
CA GLU A 688 23.47 -45.97 52.91
C GLU A 688 21.95 -46.17 52.69
N ASP A 689 21.65 -47.10 51.78
CA ASP A 689 20.37 -47.58 51.23
C ASP A 689 19.53 -48.45 52.22
N VAL A 690 18.26 -48.76 51.88
CA VAL A 690 17.46 -49.99 52.19
C VAL A 690 15.94 -49.70 52.20
N THR A 691 15.21 -50.24 51.22
CA THR A 691 13.75 -50.54 51.25
C THR A 691 13.45 -51.86 51.98
N PRO A 692 12.24 -52.10 52.56
CA PRO A 692 11.20 -52.87 51.83
C PRO A 692 9.70 -52.70 52.24
N ARG A 693 8.81 -52.77 51.23
CA ARG A 693 7.54 -53.54 51.07
C ARG A 693 6.46 -53.70 52.19
N ALA A 694 5.27 -53.12 51.88
CA ALA A 694 3.87 -53.65 51.91
C ALA A 694 3.04 -53.92 53.20
N MET A 695 1.75 -53.50 53.08
CA MET A 695 0.48 -53.97 53.68
C MET A 695 -0.19 -53.14 54.81
N ALA A 696 -1.45 -52.78 54.51
CA ALA A 696 -2.66 -52.76 55.35
C ALA A 696 -3.07 -51.49 56.14
N ASP A 697 -4.28 -51.03 55.78
CA ASP A 697 -5.40 -50.50 56.58
C ASP A 697 -5.17 -49.38 57.62
N SER A 698 -5.75 -48.22 57.33
CA SER A 698 -6.39 -47.35 58.34
C SER A 698 -7.29 -46.33 57.66
N GLU A 699 -8.58 -46.64 57.59
CA GLU A 699 -9.66 -45.68 57.39
C GLU A 699 -9.57 -44.58 58.47
N THR A 700 -9.53 -43.32 58.05
CA THR A 700 -9.82 -42.19 58.92
C THR A 700 -10.74 -41.24 58.18
N ASP A 701 -12.02 -41.28 58.57
CA ASP A 701 -13.05 -40.29 58.28
C ASP A 701 -12.51 -38.88 58.53
N SER A 702 -12.34 -38.12 57.45
CA SER A 702 -12.34 -36.66 57.49
C SER A 702 -13.59 -36.20 56.75
N ASN A 703 -14.57 -35.75 57.55
CA ASN A 703 -15.62 -34.85 57.07
C ASN A 703 -14.94 -33.56 56.62
N ILE A 704 -14.46 -33.55 55.38
CA ILE A 704 -14.07 -32.33 54.68
C ILE A 704 -15.40 -31.71 54.23
N VAL A 705 -15.73 -30.56 54.82
CA VAL A 705 -16.63 -29.62 54.16
C VAL A 705 -15.91 -29.26 52.87
N ASP A 706 -16.37 -29.78 51.73
CA ASP A 706 -15.96 -29.32 50.41
C ASP A 706 -16.35 -27.84 50.34
N VAL A 707 -15.45 -26.98 50.83
CA VAL A 707 -15.47 -25.56 50.53
C VAL A 707 -15.08 -25.52 49.08
N ASP A 708 -16.08 -25.31 48.24
CA ASP A 708 -15.92 -25.15 46.81
C ASP A 708 -14.90 -24.03 46.55
N ASN A 709 -13.66 -24.44 46.32
CA ASN A 709 -12.47 -23.60 46.18
C ASN A 709 -12.19 -23.29 44.70
N SER A 710 -13.14 -23.61 43.82
CA SER A 710 -13.05 -23.28 42.41
C SER A 710 -13.54 -21.86 42.11
N LEU A 711 -13.08 -21.32 40.99
CA LEU A 711 -13.57 -20.07 40.39
C LEU A 711 -13.91 -20.33 38.92
N THR A 712 -15.09 -19.92 38.48
CA THR A 712 -15.52 -20.07 37.08
C THR A 712 -15.21 -18.78 36.30
N LEU A 713 -14.42 -18.89 35.23
CA LEU A 713 -14.00 -17.76 34.39
C LEU A 713 -14.27 -18.06 32.91
N GLU A 714 -14.58 -17.02 32.13
CA GLU A 714 -14.62 -17.08 30.67
C GLU A 714 -13.22 -16.72 30.16
N LEU A 715 -12.39 -17.74 29.92
CA LEU A 715 -11.03 -17.54 29.43
C LEU A 715 -10.95 -17.67 27.91
N ASN A 716 -10.04 -16.92 27.32
CA ASN A 716 -9.66 -17.06 25.93
C ASN A 716 -9.20 -18.50 25.63
N PRO A 717 -9.86 -19.21 24.68
CA PRO A 717 -9.50 -20.57 24.32
C PRO A 717 -8.02 -20.73 23.95
N LEU A 718 -7.41 -19.70 23.36
CA LEU A 718 -6.00 -19.71 23.00
C LEU A 718 -5.10 -19.68 24.24
N ALA A 719 -5.39 -18.83 25.23
CA ALA A 719 -4.63 -18.78 26.48
C ALA A 719 -4.65 -20.15 27.19
N VAL A 720 -5.82 -20.79 27.25
CA VAL A 720 -5.96 -22.14 27.84
C VAL A 720 -5.18 -23.18 27.03
N LYS A 721 -5.19 -23.08 25.69
CA LYS A 721 -4.47 -24.01 24.83
C LYS A 721 -2.96 -23.87 24.97
N LEU A 722 -2.44 -22.66 25.15
CA LEU A 722 -1.01 -22.44 25.40
C LEU A 722 -0.56 -23.13 26.68
N VAL A 723 -1.36 -23.06 27.75
CA VAL A 723 -1.08 -23.80 29.00
C VAL A 723 -1.16 -25.32 28.81
N ASP A 724 -2.14 -25.81 28.05
CA ASP A 724 -2.27 -27.24 27.73
C ASP A 724 -1.01 -27.77 27.01
N VAL A 725 -0.48 -27.02 26.04
CA VAL A 725 0.76 -27.38 25.34
C VAL A 725 1.97 -27.26 26.26
N ALA A 726 2.05 -26.22 27.09
CA ALA A 726 3.13 -26.05 28.07
C ALA A 726 3.13 -27.17 29.12
N SER A 727 1.97 -27.64 29.58
CA SER A 727 1.84 -28.76 30.53
C SER A 727 2.37 -30.08 29.96
N SER A 728 2.31 -30.23 28.63
CA SER A 728 2.89 -31.38 27.93
C SER A 728 4.42 -31.28 27.78
N ASN A 729 5.02 -30.15 28.16
CA ASN A 729 6.45 -29.92 28.13
C ASN A 729 7.06 -30.08 29.53
N SER A 730 7.79 -31.18 29.75
CA SER A 730 8.43 -31.51 31.04
C SER A 730 9.50 -30.52 31.51
N ALA A 731 9.80 -29.49 30.71
CA ALA A 731 10.68 -28.39 31.10
C ALA A 731 9.94 -27.27 31.86
N ILE A 732 8.61 -27.18 31.71
CA ILE A 732 7.79 -26.05 32.20
C ILE A 732 6.93 -26.46 33.40
N ALA A 733 6.48 -27.72 33.46
CA ALA A 733 5.63 -28.22 34.54
C ALA A 733 6.20 -29.48 35.18
N ASP A 734 5.96 -29.67 36.49
CA ASP A 734 6.33 -30.91 37.18
C ASP A 734 5.46 -32.07 36.66
N GLU A 735 6.03 -33.27 36.58
CA GLU A 735 5.29 -34.47 36.12
C GLU A 735 4.06 -34.71 37.00
N GLY A 736 2.88 -34.33 36.48
CA GLY A 736 1.60 -34.55 37.13
C GLY A 736 0.77 -33.28 37.37
N ASP A 737 1.30 -32.09 37.10
CA ASP A 737 0.54 -30.84 37.22
C ASP A 737 -0.60 -30.81 36.18
N SER A 738 -1.81 -30.51 36.64
CA SER A 738 -2.93 -30.27 35.74
C SER A 738 -2.86 -28.87 35.13
N VAL A 739 -3.56 -28.65 34.01
CA VAL A 739 -3.72 -27.30 33.41
C VAL A 739 -4.21 -26.29 34.44
N ASP A 740 -5.10 -26.70 35.34
CA ASP A 740 -5.63 -25.82 36.37
C ASP A 740 -4.57 -25.49 37.43
N ASP A 741 -3.70 -26.44 37.80
CA ASP A 741 -2.59 -26.20 38.73
C ASP A 741 -1.59 -25.18 38.16
N ILE A 742 -1.31 -25.27 36.86
CA ILE A 742 -0.42 -24.32 36.16
C ILE A 742 -1.05 -22.93 36.10
N ILE A 743 -2.34 -22.81 35.78
CA ILE A 743 -3.04 -21.50 35.78
C ILE A 743 -3.02 -20.88 37.19
N VAL A 744 -3.21 -21.69 38.23
CA VAL A 744 -3.17 -21.23 39.63
C VAL A 744 -1.76 -20.77 40.02
N SER A 745 -0.70 -21.47 39.59
CA SER A 745 0.68 -21.07 39.83
C SER A 745 1.00 -19.77 39.09
N ALA A 746 0.72 -19.71 37.78
CA ALA A 746 0.93 -18.53 36.95
C ALA A 746 0.25 -17.28 37.52
N THR A 747 -1.00 -17.42 37.99
CA THR A 747 -1.74 -16.34 38.64
C THR A 747 -1.06 -15.87 39.93
N GLY A 748 -0.56 -16.80 40.75
CA GLY A 748 0.16 -16.47 41.99
C GLY A 748 1.49 -15.76 41.73
N ASP A 749 2.25 -16.22 40.75
CA ASP A 749 3.54 -15.65 40.37
C ASP A 749 3.37 -14.25 39.76
N TYR A 750 2.38 -14.08 38.88
CA TYR A 750 2.07 -12.79 38.28
C TYR A 750 1.60 -11.76 39.30
N ILE A 751 0.73 -12.13 40.25
CA ILE A 751 0.33 -11.24 41.35
C ILE A 751 1.56 -10.85 42.19
N THR A 752 2.48 -11.79 42.43
CA THR A 752 3.72 -11.51 43.16
C THR A 752 4.62 -10.54 42.40
N ALA A 753 4.74 -10.73 41.08
CA ALA A 753 5.49 -9.85 40.19
C ALA A 753 4.89 -8.45 40.11
N LEU A 754 3.56 -8.32 39.99
CA LEU A 754 2.86 -7.04 40.04
C LEU A 754 3.14 -6.28 41.34
N LEU A 755 3.07 -6.98 42.48
CA LEU A 755 3.37 -6.39 43.79
C LEU A 755 4.85 -6.01 43.95
N ALA A 756 5.75 -6.65 43.20
CA ALA A 756 7.18 -6.35 43.17
C ALA A 756 7.55 -5.25 42.15
N GLY A 757 6.62 -4.87 41.25
CA GLY A 757 6.89 -3.98 40.11
C GLY A 757 7.67 -4.64 38.97
N GLU A 758 7.67 -5.98 38.92
CA GLU A 758 8.29 -6.79 37.85
C GLU A 758 7.31 -7.07 36.71
N ALA A 759 6.00 -7.00 36.97
CA ALA A 759 4.95 -6.94 35.96
C ALA A 759 4.30 -5.55 36.00
N SER A 760 3.89 -5.05 34.84
CA SER A 760 3.39 -3.67 34.67
C SER A 760 1.88 -3.56 34.79
N GLY A 761 1.13 -4.62 34.46
CA GLY A 761 -0.34 -4.63 34.43
C GLY A 761 -0.95 -3.66 33.41
N ASN A 762 -0.16 -3.19 32.44
CA ASN A 762 -0.62 -2.29 31.39
C ASN A 762 -1.23 -3.07 30.20
N SER A 763 -1.66 -2.34 29.16
CA SER A 763 -2.29 -2.93 27.96
C SER A 763 -1.39 -3.88 27.18
N ASP A 764 -0.07 -3.78 27.33
CA ASP A 764 0.90 -4.59 26.59
C ASP A 764 1.01 -6.02 27.16
N GLU A 765 0.57 -6.19 28.41
CA GLU A 765 0.45 -7.47 29.10
C GLU A 765 -0.96 -8.07 28.96
N GLN A 766 -1.92 -7.35 28.38
CA GLN A 766 -3.25 -7.91 28.09
C GLN A 766 -3.16 -8.99 27.02
N PHE A 767 -3.96 -10.04 27.21
CA PHE A 767 -4.14 -11.10 26.24
C PHE A 767 -5.06 -10.64 25.09
N ILE A 768 -4.57 -9.71 24.28
CA ILE A 768 -5.25 -9.31 23.06
C ILE A 768 -4.76 -10.25 21.97
N VAL A 769 -5.68 -11.03 21.39
CA VAL A 769 -5.40 -11.84 20.19
C VAL A 769 -5.31 -10.90 19.00
N ASN A 770 -4.27 -10.09 18.99
CA ASN A 770 -3.82 -9.29 17.88
C ASN A 770 -2.33 -9.62 17.69
N PHE A 771 -2.06 -10.52 16.75
CA PHE A 771 -0.72 -11.03 16.45
C PHE A 771 0.25 -9.93 16.00
N GLU A 772 -0.25 -8.74 15.64
CA GLU A 772 0.56 -7.60 15.24
C GLU A 772 0.81 -6.62 16.42
N ALA A 773 0.19 -6.81 17.60
CA ALA A 773 0.21 -5.81 18.68
C ALA A 773 0.63 -6.30 20.08
N SER A 774 0.71 -7.62 20.35
CA SER A 774 1.11 -8.13 21.68
C SER A 774 2.43 -8.90 21.64
N ALA A 775 3.53 -8.19 21.93
CA ALA A 775 4.87 -8.79 22.05
C ALA A 775 4.92 -9.92 23.12
N SER A 776 4.08 -9.82 24.14
CA SER A 776 3.96 -10.81 25.21
C SER A 776 3.37 -12.14 24.68
N VAL A 777 2.35 -12.07 23.81
CA VAL A 777 1.75 -13.25 23.16
C VAL A 777 2.73 -13.91 22.20
N GLU A 778 3.50 -13.13 21.45
CA GLU A 778 4.55 -13.64 20.55
C GLU A 778 5.67 -14.36 21.32
N ALA A 779 6.14 -13.77 22.43
CA ALA A 779 7.13 -14.40 23.30
C ALA A 779 6.62 -15.72 23.91
N ALA A 780 5.35 -15.75 24.36
CA ALA A 780 4.71 -16.95 24.87
C ALA A 780 4.53 -18.04 23.79
N LEU A 781 4.26 -17.66 22.54
CA LEU A 781 4.20 -18.61 21.42
C LEU A 781 5.58 -19.20 21.11
N HIS A 782 6.64 -18.38 21.22
CA HIS A 782 8.01 -18.82 21.04
C HIS A 782 8.49 -19.77 22.13
N SER A 783 8.17 -19.52 23.41
CA SER A 783 8.63 -20.34 24.54
C SER A 783 8.02 -21.74 24.57
N VAL A 784 6.78 -21.88 24.07
CA VAL A 784 6.08 -23.16 23.97
C VAL A 784 6.65 -24.06 22.83
N GLY A 785 7.49 -23.49 21.96
CA GLY A 785 8.20 -24.20 20.91
C GLY A 785 7.30 -24.50 19.69
N THR A 786 7.48 -23.72 18.62
CA THR A 786 6.74 -23.85 17.37
C THR A 786 6.86 -25.25 16.74
N ASP A 787 8.00 -25.92 16.89
CA ASP A 787 8.23 -27.28 16.36
C ASP A 787 7.28 -28.36 16.91
N ARG A 788 6.76 -28.22 18.14
CA ARG A 788 5.83 -29.20 18.73
C ARG A 788 4.36 -28.92 18.42
N LEU A 789 4.02 -27.65 18.18
CA LEU A 789 2.70 -27.26 17.65
C LEU A 789 2.48 -27.77 16.22
N ILE A 790 3.56 -28.02 15.47
CA ILE A 790 3.55 -28.44 14.06
C ILE A 790 3.40 -29.98 13.89
N ASP A 791 3.76 -30.78 14.90
CA ASP A 791 3.74 -32.26 14.79
C ASP A 791 2.32 -32.87 14.83
N SER A 792 1.28 -32.07 15.10
CA SER A 792 -0.13 -32.45 14.99
C SER A 792 -0.79 -31.90 13.71
N SER A 793 -0.35 -32.39 12.54
CA SER A 793 -1.05 -32.40 11.23
C SER A 793 -2.06 -31.28 10.85
N SER A 794 -1.79 -30.03 11.17
CA SER A 794 -2.35 -28.83 10.54
C SER A 794 -1.41 -27.68 10.82
N SER A 795 -1.23 -26.76 9.86
CA SER A 795 -0.43 -25.55 10.04
C SER A 795 -0.79 -24.84 11.35
N LEU A 796 0.18 -24.15 11.96
CA LEU A 796 -0.01 -23.32 13.15
C LEU A 796 -1.26 -22.42 12.99
N ASP A 797 -1.44 -21.86 11.79
CA ASP A 797 -2.57 -21.02 11.40
C ASP A 797 -3.91 -21.79 11.33
N GLY A 798 -3.89 -23.08 11.00
CA GLY A 798 -5.09 -23.93 10.99
C GLY A 798 -5.52 -24.38 12.38
N ALA A 799 -4.56 -24.66 13.28
CA ALA A 799 -4.85 -24.99 14.68
C ALA A 799 -5.33 -23.74 15.46
N ILE A 800 -4.69 -22.60 15.22
CA ILE A 800 -5.09 -21.30 15.78
C ILE A 800 -6.42 -20.85 15.17
N GLY A 801 -6.62 -21.00 13.86
CA GLY A 801 -7.88 -20.67 13.18
C GLY A 801 -9.08 -21.50 13.64
N ALA A 802 -8.88 -22.78 13.98
CA ALA A 802 -9.92 -23.62 14.56
C ALA A 802 -10.30 -23.19 16.00
N ILE A 803 -9.37 -22.60 16.74
CA ILE A 803 -9.57 -22.07 18.11
C ILE A 803 -10.21 -20.68 18.06
N ILE A 804 -9.80 -19.82 17.12
CA ILE A 804 -10.34 -18.47 16.93
C ILE A 804 -11.74 -18.48 16.27
N GLY A 805 -12.07 -19.52 15.51
CA GLY A 805 -13.38 -19.69 14.87
C GLY A 805 -14.53 -19.99 15.85
N GLU A 806 -14.26 -20.36 17.10
CA GLU A 806 -15.26 -20.55 18.13
C GLU A 806 -15.58 -19.22 18.84
N GLN A 807 -16.60 -18.49 18.37
CA GLN A 807 -17.03 -17.19 18.94
C GLN A 807 -17.60 -17.25 20.38
N ARG A 808 -17.35 -18.31 21.15
CA ARG A 808 -17.80 -18.42 22.54
C ARG A 808 -16.64 -18.82 23.44
N TYR A 809 -16.28 -17.92 24.35
CA TYR A 809 -15.40 -18.21 25.48
C TYR A 809 -16.06 -19.28 26.36
N PRO A 810 -15.56 -20.52 26.39
CA PRO A 810 -16.15 -21.54 27.25
C PRO A 810 -15.83 -21.18 28.71
N SER A 811 -16.87 -21.07 29.53
CA SER A 811 -16.68 -20.92 30.97
C SER A 811 -15.92 -22.15 31.51
N ARG A 812 -14.79 -21.92 32.17
CA ARG A 812 -13.94 -22.95 32.79
C ARG A 812 -13.95 -22.80 34.30
N GLU A 813 -14.19 -23.88 35.02
CA GLU A 813 -14.09 -23.94 36.47
C GLU A 813 -12.66 -24.36 36.85
N ILE A 814 -11.94 -23.47 37.55
CA ILE A 814 -10.53 -23.66 37.90
C ILE A 814 -10.41 -23.88 39.41
N ALA A 815 -10.02 -25.09 39.81
CA ALA A 815 -9.85 -25.44 41.22
C ALA A 815 -8.75 -24.61 41.89
N ASN A 816 -8.90 -24.30 43.18
CA ASN A 816 -7.95 -23.55 44.02
C ASN A 816 -7.70 -22.08 43.65
N LEU A 817 -8.20 -21.59 42.50
CA LEU A 817 -8.01 -20.18 42.09
C LEU A 817 -8.72 -19.18 43.02
N LYS A 818 -9.76 -19.63 43.74
CA LYS A 818 -10.53 -18.81 44.67
C LYS A 818 -9.69 -18.20 45.80
N GLN A 819 -8.53 -18.77 46.12
CA GLN A 819 -7.61 -18.19 47.10
C GLN A 819 -7.07 -16.81 46.67
N TYR A 820 -7.06 -16.52 45.37
CA TYR A 820 -6.63 -15.24 44.81
C TYR A 820 -7.79 -14.29 44.49
N GLN A 821 -9.05 -14.69 44.73
CA GLN A 821 -10.23 -13.92 44.30
C GLN A 821 -10.19 -12.46 44.76
N GLN A 822 -9.85 -12.21 46.02
CA GLN A 822 -9.78 -10.84 46.55
C GLN A 822 -8.66 -10.00 45.91
N LEU A 823 -7.56 -10.63 45.50
CA LEU A 823 -6.44 -9.95 44.84
C LEU A 823 -6.77 -9.66 43.37
N LEU A 824 -7.39 -10.61 42.68
CA LEU A 824 -7.87 -10.43 41.31
C LEU A 824 -8.91 -9.31 41.22
N GLU A 825 -9.90 -9.30 42.14
CA GLU A 825 -10.89 -8.22 42.23
C GLU A 825 -10.23 -6.86 42.55
N ALA A 826 -9.18 -6.84 43.38
CA ALA A 826 -8.46 -5.61 43.68
C ALA A 826 -7.62 -5.10 42.49
N ILE A 827 -7.05 -6.00 41.68
CA ILE A 827 -6.32 -5.64 40.46
C ILE A 827 -7.27 -5.02 39.43
N VAL A 828 -8.43 -5.63 39.18
CA VAL A 828 -9.45 -5.09 38.25
C VAL A 828 -10.02 -3.74 38.72
N GLN A 829 -10.08 -3.51 40.03
CA GLN A 829 -10.56 -2.24 40.59
C GLN A 829 -9.48 -1.14 40.63
N ASN A 830 -8.21 -1.47 40.37
CA ASN A 830 -7.13 -0.51 40.40
C ASN A 830 -6.97 0.15 39.02
N GLU A 831 -7.29 1.44 38.94
CA GLU A 831 -7.20 2.25 37.71
C GLU A 831 -5.76 2.35 37.13
N GLU A 832 -4.73 2.00 37.92
CA GLU A 832 -3.35 1.89 37.43
C GLU A 832 -3.13 0.66 36.52
N TYR A 833 -4.01 -0.34 36.59
CA TYR A 833 -3.96 -1.53 35.73
C TYR A 833 -5.07 -1.47 34.68
N SER A 834 -4.78 -2.03 33.51
CA SER A 834 -5.63 -1.89 32.33
C SER A 834 -6.81 -2.88 32.27
N PHE A 835 -6.96 -3.78 33.23
CA PHE A 835 -7.87 -4.93 33.16
C PHE A 835 -9.32 -4.57 33.49
N GLU A 836 -10.26 -4.93 32.62
CA GLU A 836 -11.71 -4.75 32.82
C GLU A 836 -12.37 -5.96 33.49
N ALA A 837 -11.73 -7.13 33.47
CA ALA A 837 -12.28 -8.37 34.03
C ALA A 837 -11.22 -9.26 34.70
N THR A 838 -11.65 -10.10 35.66
CA THR A 838 -10.74 -11.07 36.31
C THR A 838 -10.22 -12.12 35.35
N SER A 839 -10.94 -12.41 34.26
CA SER A 839 -10.45 -13.26 33.17
C SER A 839 -9.22 -12.64 32.50
N GLU A 840 -9.23 -11.34 32.21
CA GLU A 840 -8.11 -10.65 31.55
C GLU A 840 -6.84 -10.66 32.42
N VAL A 841 -6.98 -10.49 33.74
CA VAL A 841 -5.85 -10.62 34.67
C VAL A 841 -5.25 -12.03 34.65
N VAL A 842 -6.11 -13.05 34.58
CA VAL A 842 -5.67 -14.46 34.53
C VAL A 842 -5.04 -14.79 33.18
N GLU A 843 -5.54 -14.23 32.09
CA GLU A 843 -4.95 -14.39 30.76
C GLU A 843 -3.59 -13.68 30.62
N ALA A 844 -3.46 -12.48 31.18
CA ALA A 844 -2.18 -11.78 31.30
C ALA A 844 -1.17 -12.59 32.13
N ALA A 845 -1.62 -13.17 33.26
CA ALA A 845 -0.79 -14.03 34.08
C ALA A 845 -0.27 -15.27 33.33
N ILE A 846 -1.11 -15.88 32.49
CA ILE A 846 -0.74 -17.01 31.64
C ILE A 846 0.37 -16.61 30.66
N VAL A 847 0.20 -15.48 29.96
CA VAL A 847 1.19 -15.03 28.99
C VAL A 847 2.49 -14.60 29.65
N TRP A 848 2.42 -13.85 30.74
CA TRP A 848 3.60 -13.45 31.50
C TRP A 848 4.37 -14.66 32.01
N PHE A 849 3.68 -15.66 32.57
CA PHE A 849 4.29 -16.91 33.01
C PHE A 849 5.02 -17.60 31.86
N LEU A 850 4.36 -17.78 30.70
CA LEU A 850 4.96 -18.45 29.55
C LEU A 850 6.13 -17.66 28.94
N ALA A 851 6.08 -16.33 28.94
CA ALA A 851 7.19 -15.49 28.45
C ALA A 851 8.40 -15.50 29.39
N SER A 852 8.20 -15.84 30.67
CA SER A 852 9.26 -15.91 31.69
C SER A 852 10.04 -17.24 31.73
N GLN A 853 9.56 -18.27 31.02
CA GLN A 853 10.17 -19.60 30.90
C GLN A 853 11.05 -19.67 29.65
#